data_AF-A0ABD3NIH3-F1
#
_entry.id   AF-A0ABD3NIH3-F1
#
_cell.length_a   1.000
_cell.length_b   1.000
_cell.length_c   1.000
_cell.angle_alpha   90.00
_cell.angle_beta   90.00
_cell.angle_gamma   90.00
#
_symmetry.space_group_name_H-M   'P 1'
#
loop_
_entity.id
_entity.type
_entity.pdbx_description
1 polymer ?
#
loop_
_entity_poly.entity_id
_entity_poly.type
_entity_poly.pdbx_seq_one_letter_code
_entity_poly.pdbx_strand_id
1 'polypeptide(L)'
;MATAYCSSESFPFVFTDEAGNIVPGVENDDGICIFPSSSCGTSSCCQPRSFTTGSYYMFIAFALIFLPQRFVHKYFQQIYERDPSLLDNVQSNKRPTWLLRWPLSHLAWIYDWGIWVGVTVLIVTPTVMKPSIQEELNVSARTVLQSAEAFLSAYKEIFQFVEDIINIKINYALSSGDLHAANELVHLGIAGSIFTGLLASFIATVLGAIPPVLQALTNPGYQSDLELYPGCTIIEDEADTHHLILRYWMIEIWKFPGTQAAMVIAGFMYGAMEYNLAGWIMSLGWALLPLIWFTNLSKPIEKLLLLAWAEFSVPYLIVVLSIIYLVSPLGASIRDETGVQISITKLCSSFCELLRPERVNGDTERERQTPPAAAENDGGLENASPVENHQADSKSGAKDLVKEGLCIMCLDVCVQLAKTLAIYLALKTDAATAYQLTALESQLPSYGIAYTTGMAFAFKIVGPIFLTMKEYGLFFKMARVYLVCTFLIIPLIIGSTLPFLEGLSLESGRNACEYLFSNECAPFFTKVYGPNATGGAFTLYHTYAAFSFGTATESVYIVVRAMILTMLDFEYVLKSTVVAMVFYVVAILVASMGNPFGKEAISLWVAMYAPQVVLILLFIGRLHTLFRRLVKGEVKGALRDRFRQKILSRNQTTGARIRDLNLQGLFPMNLCGPWSTCSK
;
A
#
# COMPACT_ATOMS: atom_id res chain seq x y z
N MET A 1 -39.04 -22.98 33.07
CA MET A 1 -39.13 -22.80 31.60
C MET A 1 -38.10 -21.80 31.05
N ALA A 2 -37.12 -21.34 31.85
CA ALA A 2 -36.08 -20.40 31.43
C ALA A 2 -34.87 -21.05 30.69
N THR A 3 -34.84 -22.39 30.55
CA THR A 3 -33.63 -23.11 30.11
C THR A 3 -33.49 -23.33 28.60
N ALA A 4 -34.44 -22.88 27.77
CA ALA A 4 -34.41 -23.17 26.34
C ALA A 4 -33.45 -22.26 25.55
N TYR A 5 -33.25 -21.01 25.96
CA TYR A 5 -32.51 -20.00 25.19
C TYR A 5 -30.98 -20.10 25.33
N CYS A 6 -30.49 -20.46 26.51
CA CYS A 6 -29.06 -20.73 26.76
C CYS A 6 -28.65 -22.16 26.41
N SER A 7 -29.53 -22.91 25.75
CA SER A 7 -29.19 -24.24 25.27
C SER A 7 -28.10 -24.14 24.20
N SER A 8 -27.18 -25.09 24.20
CA SER A 8 -26.20 -25.23 23.14
C SER A 8 -26.85 -25.46 21.77
N GLU A 9 -28.15 -25.80 21.74
CA GLU A 9 -28.97 -26.00 20.54
C GLU A 9 -29.55 -24.71 19.94
N SER A 10 -29.70 -23.65 20.71
CA SER A 10 -30.35 -22.40 20.27
C SER A 10 -29.39 -21.22 20.18
N PHE A 11 -28.34 -21.19 21.00
CA PHE A 11 -27.39 -20.09 21.04
C PHE A 11 -26.53 -20.04 19.76
N PRO A 12 -26.22 -18.86 19.18
CA PRO A 12 -25.47 -18.76 17.92
C PRO A 12 -23.99 -19.16 18.03
N PHE A 13 -23.49 -19.33 19.25
CA PHE A 13 -22.15 -19.80 19.54
C PHE A 13 -22.18 -21.16 20.26
N VAL A 14 -21.19 -21.99 19.97
CA VAL A 14 -20.92 -23.25 20.67
C VAL A 14 -19.72 -23.04 21.58
N PHE A 15 -19.88 -23.39 22.85
CA PHE A 15 -18.82 -23.31 23.85
C PHE A 15 -18.35 -24.72 24.20
N THR A 16 -17.04 -24.88 24.40
CA THR A 16 -16.42 -26.15 24.77
C THR A 16 -15.57 -26.06 26.03
N ASP A 17 -15.48 -27.17 26.76
CA ASP A 17 -14.53 -27.35 27.86
C ASP A 17 -13.12 -27.71 27.35
N GLU A 18 -12.16 -27.95 28.25
CA GLU A 18 -10.78 -28.35 27.91
C GLU A 18 -10.69 -29.69 27.17
N ALA A 19 -11.68 -30.56 27.36
CA ALA A 19 -11.77 -31.85 26.69
C ALA A 19 -12.48 -31.74 25.33
N GLY A 20 -12.94 -30.54 24.95
CA GLY A 20 -13.66 -30.28 23.71
C GLY A 20 -15.15 -30.66 23.77
N ASN A 21 -15.70 -30.94 24.96
CA ASN A 21 -17.13 -31.23 25.11
C ASN A 21 -17.93 -29.95 25.14
N ILE A 22 -19.11 -29.97 24.52
CA ILE A 22 -20.01 -28.81 24.49
C ILE A 22 -20.57 -28.55 25.89
N VAL A 23 -20.44 -27.32 26.36
CA VAL A 23 -20.97 -26.89 27.68
C VAL A 23 -22.28 -26.13 27.53
N PRO A 24 -23.31 -26.42 28.36
CA PRO A 24 -24.55 -25.65 28.37
C PRO A 24 -24.36 -24.28 29.05
N GLY A 25 -25.08 -23.27 28.58
CA GLY A 25 -25.08 -21.95 29.19
C GLY A 25 -25.99 -21.88 30.41
N VAL A 26 -25.71 -20.93 31.29
CA VAL A 26 -26.51 -20.58 32.46
C VAL A 26 -26.94 -19.12 32.30
N GLU A 27 -28.19 -18.81 32.62
CA GLU A 27 -28.69 -17.44 32.59
C GLU A 27 -28.24 -16.69 33.84
N ASN A 28 -27.68 -15.49 33.69
CA ASN A 28 -27.33 -14.61 34.80
C ASN A 28 -28.56 -13.83 35.32
N ASP A 29 -28.37 -13.00 36.35
CA ASP A 29 -29.45 -12.21 36.96
C ASP A 29 -30.11 -11.20 35.98
N ASP A 30 -29.40 -10.83 34.90
CA ASP A 30 -29.87 -9.91 33.87
C ASP A 30 -30.55 -10.60 32.67
N GLY A 31 -30.68 -11.94 32.70
CA GLY A 31 -31.27 -12.71 31.60
C GLY A 31 -30.33 -13.00 30.42
N ILE A 32 -29.01 -12.83 30.64
CA ILE A 32 -27.96 -13.05 29.66
C ILE A 32 -27.37 -14.45 29.86
N CYS A 33 -27.22 -15.19 28.77
CA CYS A 33 -26.58 -16.50 28.78
C CYS A 33 -25.05 -16.36 28.96
N ILE A 34 -24.54 -16.91 30.04
CA ILE A 34 -23.10 -17.03 30.34
C ILE A 34 -22.66 -18.51 30.35
N PHE A 35 -21.39 -18.75 30.11
CA PHE A 35 -20.82 -20.10 29.98
C PHE A 35 -19.64 -20.29 30.93
N PRO A 36 -19.86 -20.26 32.26
CA PRO A 36 -18.78 -20.29 33.25
C PRO A 36 -18.02 -21.63 33.31
N SER A 37 -18.52 -22.66 32.61
CA SER A 37 -17.85 -23.97 32.53
C SER A 37 -16.95 -24.12 31.30
N SER A 38 -16.91 -23.15 30.37
CA SER A 38 -16.00 -23.20 29.23
C SER A 38 -14.57 -22.84 29.65
N SER A 39 -13.55 -23.55 29.16
CA SER A 39 -12.16 -23.19 29.48
C SER A 39 -11.55 -22.37 28.35
N CYS A 40 -11.53 -21.05 28.52
CA CYS A 40 -10.93 -20.09 27.59
C CYS A 40 -9.50 -19.77 28.02
N GLY A 41 -8.63 -20.79 28.08
CA GLY A 41 -7.23 -20.64 28.50
C GLY A 41 -6.31 -20.29 27.34
N THR A 42 -5.89 -21.29 26.56
CA THR A 42 -4.86 -21.14 25.51
C THR A 42 -5.39 -21.30 24.08
N SER A 43 -6.64 -21.76 23.92
CA SER A 43 -7.33 -21.91 22.65
C SER A 43 -8.70 -21.27 22.69
N SER A 44 -9.25 -20.92 21.52
CA SER A 44 -10.61 -20.40 21.40
C SER A 44 -11.60 -21.43 21.94
N CYS A 45 -12.20 -21.16 23.10
CA CYS A 45 -13.20 -22.02 23.75
C CYS A 45 -14.59 -21.93 23.13
N CYS A 46 -14.75 -21.02 22.16
CA CYS A 46 -16.02 -20.66 21.60
C CYS A 46 -15.92 -20.48 20.09
N GLN A 47 -16.90 -21.01 19.37
CA GLN A 47 -16.99 -20.91 17.92
C GLN A 47 -18.42 -20.56 17.48
N PRO A 48 -18.60 -19.66 16.51
CA PRO A 48 -19.90 -19.43 15.89
C PRO A 48 -20.38 -20.72 15.21
N ARG A 49 -21.67 -21.02 15.33
CA ARG A 49 -22.31 -22.13 14.61
C ARG A 49 -22.25 -21.89 13.11
N SER A 50 -22.31 -22.98 12.33
CA SER A 50 -22.23 -22.93 10.87
C SER A 50 -23.00 -21.74 10.28
N PHE A 51 -22.24 -20.79 9.74
CA PHE A 51 -22.75 -19.58 9.11
C PHE A 51 -22.30 -19.56 7.65
N THR A 52 -22.95 -18.75 6.83
CA THR A 52 -22.56 -18.55 5.43
C THR A 52 -22.03 -17.14 5.25
N THR A 53 -20.91 -17.01 4.53
CA THR A 53 -20.31 -15.73 4.21
C THR A 53 -20.25 -15.54 2.70
N GLY A 54 -20.27 -14.28 2.27
CA GLY A 54 -20.23 -13.96 0.85
C GLY A 54 -18.82 -13.86 0.27
N SER A 55 -17.77 -14.19 1.03
CA SER A 55 -16.37 -14.04 0.61
C SER A 55 -16.07 -14.82 -0.68
N TYR A 56 -16.71 -15.98 -0.87
CA TYR A 56 -16.57 -16.78 -2.09
C TYR A 56 -17.08 -16.08 -3.35
N TYR A 57 -18.12 -15.23 -3.25
CA TYR A 57 -18.61 -14.46 -4.41
C TYR A 57 -17.60 -13.39 -4.85
N MET A 58 -16.77 -12.90 -3.93
CA MET A 58 -15.72 -11.93 -4.27
C MET A 58 -14.64 -12.51 -5.18
N PHE A 59 -14.50 -13.84 -5.30
CA PHE A 59 -13.60 -14.42 -6.30
C PHE A 59 -14.04 -14.08 -7.74
N ILE A 60 -15.32 -13.74 -7.98
CA ILE A 60 -15.76 -13.20 -9.28
C ILE A 60 -15.03 -11.90 -9.62
N ALA A 61 -14.61 -11.12 -8.61
CA ALA A 61 -13.84 -9.89 -8.80
C ALA A 61 -12.47 -10.13 -9.46
N PHE A 62 -11.90 -11.34 -9.38
CA PHE A 62 -10.70 -11.67 -10.14
C PHE A 62 -10.93 -11.41 -11.64
N ALA A 63 -12.04 -11.90 -12.20
CA ALA A 63 -12.36 -11.68 -13.61
C ALA A 63 -12.42 -10.18 -13.97
N LEU A 64 -12.89 -9.35 -13.04
CA LEU A 64 -12.95 -7.89 -13.22
C LEU A 64 -11.56 -7.23 -13.18
N ILE A 65 -10.59 -7.76 -12.42
CA ILE A 65 -9.18 -7.31 -12.46
C ILE A 65 -8.49 -7.72 -13.75
N PHE A 66 -8.77 -8.94 -14.25
CA PHE A 66 -8.14 -9.44 -15.47
C PHE A 66 -8.60 -8.68 -16.72
N LEU A 67 -9.82 -8.13 -16.70
CA LEU A 67 -10.42 -7.48 -17.86
C LEU A 67 -9.60 -6.25 -18.32
N PRO A 68 -9.26 -5.25 -17.47
CA PRO A 68 -8.42 -4.12 -17.87
C PRO A 68 -7.07 -4.53 -18.46
N GLN A 69 -6.45 -5.58 -17.93
CA GLN A 69 -5.15 -6.06 -18.42
C GLN A 69 -5.23 -6.60 -19.85
N ARG A 70 -6.30 -7.30 -20.19
CA ARG A 70 -6.55 -7.74 -21.56
C ARG A 70 -6.68 -6.55 -22.52
N PHE A 71 -7.30 -5.46 -22.09
CA PHE A 71 -7.38 -4.22 -22.86
C PHE A 71 -6.03 -3.54 -23.00
N VAL A 72 -5.23 -3.51 -21.94
CA VAL A 72 -3.85 -2.99 -21.97
C VAL A 72 -3.03 -3.73 -23.04
N HIS A 73 -3.05 -5.06 -23.05
CA HIS A 73 -2.35 -5.86 -24.05
C HIS A 73 -2.81 -5.50 -25.48
N LYS A 74 -4.13 -5.39 -25.70
CA LYS A 74 -4.68 -4.98 -26.99
C LYS A 74 -4.25 -3.56 -27.40
N TYR A 75 -4.16 -2.63 -26.45
CA TYR A 75 -3.71 -1.27 -26.74
C TYR A 75 -2.22 -1.23 -27.10
N PHE A 76 -1.38 -2.03 -26.45
CA PHE A 76 0.02 -2.19 -26.86
C PHE A 76 0.14 -2.78 -28.27
N GLN A 77 -0.66 -3.80 -28.63
CA GLN A 77 -0.70 -4.31 -29.99
C GLN A 77 -1.09 -3.24 -31.02
N GLN A 78 -2.09 -2.40 -30.71
CA GLN A 78 -2.51 -1.30 -31.60
C GLN A 78 -1.42 -0.25 -31.81
N ILE A 79 -0.63 0.06 -30.76
CA ILE A 79 0.52 0.96 -30.91
C ILE A 79 1.58 0.29 -31.79
N TYR A 80 1.84 -1.00 -31.59
CA TYR A 80 2.85 -1.74 -32.35
C TYR A 80 2.54 -1.77 -33.84
N GLU A 81 1.29 -2.08 -34.19
CA GLU A 81 0.82 -2.10 -35.58
C GLU A 81 0.92 -0.72 -36.25
N ARG A 82 0.80 0.36 -35.49
CA ARG A 82 0.85 1.74 -36.00
C ARG A 82 2.27 2.27 -36.12
N ASP A 83 3.09 2.07 -35.10
CA ASP A 83 4.47 2.54 -35.05
C ASP A 83 5.30 1.62 -34.13
N PRO A 84 5.95 0.60 -34.70
CA PRO A 84 6.80 -0.34 -33.96
C PRO A 84 7.91 0.38 -33.16
N SER A 85 8.43 1.49 -33.68
CA SER A 85 9.57 2.19 -33.09
C SER A 85 9.27 2.81 -31.73
N LEU A 86 8.00 3.16 -31.47
CA LEU A 86 7.56 3.63 -30.14
C LEU A 86 7.64 2.53 -29.09
N LEU A 87 7.57 1.27 -29.53
CA LEU A 87 7.53 0.09 -28.70
C LEU A 87 8.84 -0.67 -28.70
N ASP A 88 9.82 -0.39 -29.56
CA ASP A 88 11.12 -1.05 -29.53
C ASP A 88 11.81 -0.92 -28.15
N ASN A 89 11.57 0.19 -27.43
CA ASN A 89 12.07 0.41 -26.08
C ASN A 89 11.20 -0.20 -24.96
N VAL A 90 9.97 -0.65 -25.27
CA VAL A 90 8.96 -1.09 -24.28
C VAL A 90 8.57 -2.56 -24.45
N GLN A 91 8.61 -3.07 -25.67
CA GLN A 91 8.11 -4.37 -26.10
C GLN A 91 9.23 -5.38 -26.32
N SER A 92 10.37 -5.12 -25.70
CA SER A 92 11.39 -6.10 -25.36
C SER A 92 10.74 -7.19 -24.48
N ASN A 93 9.90 -8.05 -25.06
CA ASN A 93 9.39 -9.27 -24.45
C ASN A 93 10.54 -10.28 -24.44
N LYS A 94 11.68 -9.86 -23.90
CA LYS A 94 12.91 -10.60 -23.85
C LYS A 94 12.78 -11.48 -22.63
N ARG A 95 12.17 -12.64 -22.87
CA ARG A 95 12.46 -13.82 -22.06
C ARG A 95 13.97 -13.83 -21.83
N PRO A 96 14.42 -13.97 -20.58
CA PRO A 96 15.84 -13.93 -20.30
C PRO A 96 16.60 -14.91 -21.22
N THR A 97 17.74 -14.50 -21.75
CA THR A 97 18.49 -15.32 -22.74
C THR A 97 18.83 -16.71 -22.22
N TRP A 98 18.99 -16.86 -20.91
CA TRP A 98 19.19 -18.15 -20.24
C TRP A 98 17.97 -19.07 -20.32
N LEU A 99 16.75 -18.50 -20.31
CA LEU A 99 15.49 -19.22 -20.37
C LEU A 99 15.19 -19.72 -21.79
N LEU A 100 15.76 -19.06 -22.81
CA LEU A 100 15.62 -19.45 -24.21
C LEU A 100 16.54 -20.63 -24.60
N ARG A 101 17.53 -20.99 -23.78
CA ARG A 101 18.43 -22.13 -24.05
C ARG A 101 17.74 -23.44 -23.71
N TRP A 102 17.80 -24.42 -24.63
CA TRP A 102 17.32 -25.77 -24.38
C TRP A 102 18.13 -26.42 -23.23
N PRO A 103 17.51 -27.11 -22.26
CA PRO A 103 16.10 -27.54 -22.18
C PRO A 103 15.15 -26.57 -21.42
N LEU A 104 15.66 -25.43 -20.94
CA LEU A 104 14.91 -24.48 -20.11
C LEU A 104 13.83 -23.71 -20.90
N SER A 105 13.82 -23.79 -22.22
CA SER A 105 12.76 -23.22 -23.06
C SER A 105 11.36 -23.72 -22.69
N HIS A 106 11.25 -24.94 -22.14
CA HIS A 106 9.99 -25.47 -21.62
C HIS A 106 9.52 -24.77 -20.33
N LEU A 107 10.38 -24.05 -19.60
CA LEU A 107 9.99 -23.24 -18.44
C LEU A 107 9.54 -21.83 -18.83
N ALA A 108 9.72 -21.43 -20.09
CA ALA A 108 9.32 -20.11 -20.56
C ALA A 108 7.83 -19.84 -20.39
N TRP A 109 6.99 -20.85 -20.60
CA TRP A 109 5.55 -20.69 -20.36
C TRP A 109 5.25 -20.42 -18.89
N ILE A 110 5.91 -21.10 -17.94
CA ILE A 110 5.74 -20.88 -16.49
C ILE A 110 6.19 -19.47 -16.12
N TYR A 111 7.33 -19.03 -16.65
CA TYR A 111 7.84 -17.67 -16.40
C TYR A 111 6.79 -16.62 -16.80
N ASP A 112 6.16 -16.76 -17.97
CA ASP A 112 5.16 -15.82 -18.48
C ASP A 112 3.90 -15.68 -17.59
N TRP A 113 3.68 -16.60 -16.64
CA TRP A 113 2.60 -16.50 -15.65
C TRP A 113 2.95 -15.66 -14.43
N GLY A 114 4.19 -15.20 -14.29
CA GLY A 114 4.69 -14.64 -13.03
C GLY A 114 3.89 -13.46 -12.48
N ILE A 115 3.49 -12.49 -13.31
CA ILE A 115 2.67 -11.36 -12.86
C ILE A 115 1.31 -11.83 -12.32
N TRP A 116 0.71 -12.82 -12.97
CA TRP A 116 -0.59 -13.36 -12.58
C TRP A 116 -0.51 -14.14 -11.28
N VAL A 117 0.55 -14.93 -11.11
CA VAL A 117 0.81 -15.62 -9.85
C VAL A 117 1.04 -14.60 -8.74
N GLY A 118 1.83 -13.55 -8.99
CA GLY A 118 2.08 -12.47 -8.03
C GLY A 118 0.82 -11.77 -7.56
N VAL A 119 -0.03 -11.34 -8.50
CA VAL A 119 -1.33 -10.71 -8.19
C VAL A 119 -2.26 -11.68 -7.46
N THR A 120 -2.29 -12.95 -7.88
CA THR A 120 -3.14 -13.96 -7.23
C THR A 120 -2.70 -14.20 -5.79
N VAL A 121 -1.41 -14.40 -5.52
CA VAL A 121 -0.89 -14.59 -4.17
C VAL A 121 -1.12 -13.34 -3.31
N LEU A 122 -0.93 -12.14 -3.87
CA LEU A 122 -1.20 -10.88 -3.16
C LEU A 122 -2.65 -10.73 -2.70
N ILE A 123 -3.61 -11.30 -3.43
CA ILE A 123 -5.05 -11.26 -3.09
C ILE A 123 -5.45 -12.44 -2.19
N VAL A 124 -5.01 -13.64 -2.55
CA VAL A 124 -5.38 -14.88 -1.84
C VAL A 124 -4.76 -14.94 -0.45
N THR A 125 -3.49 -14.53 -0.29
CA THR A 125 -2.81 -14.60 1.01
C THR A 125 -3.57 -13.83 2.10
N PRO A 126 -3.90 -12.53 1.95
CA PRO A 126 -4.73 -11.84 2.94
C PRO A 126 -6.11 -12.46 3.15
N THR A 127 -6.74 -12.94 2.07
CA THR A 127 -8.09 -13.55 2.13
C THR A 127 -8.10 -14.84 2.95
N VAL A 128 -7.06 -15.68 2.84
CA VAL A 128 -6.93 -16.94 3.58
C VAL A 128 -6.38 -16.73 4.98
N MET A 129 -5.43 -15.80 5.13
CA MET A 129 -4.75 -15.57 6.39
C MET A 129 -5.65 -14.91 7.42
N LYS A 130 -6.50 -13.96 7.02
CA LYS A 130 -7.31 -13.21 7.99
C LYS A 130 -8.28 -14.08 8.79
N PRO A 131 -9.06 -14.99 8.19
CA PRO A 131 -9.86 -15.93 8.95
C PRO A 131 -9.00 -16.79 9.89
N SER A 132 -7.82 -17.26 9.46
CA SER A 132 -6.97 -18.05 10.35
C SER A 132 -6.40 -17.22 11.52
N ILE A 133 -5.95 -15.98 11.26
CA ILE A 133 -5.45 -15.06 12.31
C ILE A 133 -6.56 -14.77 13.32
N GLN A 134 -7.79 -14.53 12.86
CA GLN A 134 -8.94 -14.34 13.74
C GLN A 134 -9.26 -15.57 14.59
N GLU A 135 -8.85 -16.78 14.18
CA GLU A 135 -9.21 -18.04 14.87
C GLU A 135 -8.24 -18.32 15.98
N GLU A 136 -7.00 -18.03 15.67
CA GLU A 136 -5.90 -18.50 16.45
C GLU A 136 -5.50 -17.48 17.51
N LEU A 137 -5.68 -16.18 17.25
CA LEU A 137 -5.41 -15.14 18.23
C LEU A 137 -6.50 -15.10 19.30
N ASN A 138 -6.09 -15.21 20.56
CA ASN A 138 -6.97 -14.93 21.69
C ASN A 138 -7.43 -13.46 21.66
N VAL A 139 -8.46 -13.17 22.44
CA VAL A 139 -9.03 -11.82 22.51
C VAL A 139 -8.02 -10.75 22.95
N SER A 140 -7.17 -11.06 23.95
CA SER A 140 -6.11 -10.15 24.41
C SER A 140 -5.15 -9.79 23.28
N ALA A 141 -4.54 -10.78 22.62
CA ALA A 141 -3.61 -10.56 21.52
C ALA A 141 -4.25 -9.84 20.33
N ARG A 142 -5.54 -10.11 20.07
CA ARG A 142 -6.27 -9.42 19.00
C ARG A 142 -6.52 -7.96 19.34
N THR A 143 -6.89 -7.65 20.57
CA THR A 143 -7.07 -6.27 21.04
C THR A 143 -5.75 -5.52 20.96
N VAL A 144 -4.66 -6.16 21.40
CA VAL A 144 -3.29 -5.66 21.25
C VAL A 144 -2.94 -5.38 19.79
N LEU A 145 -3.15 -6.35 18.89
CA LEU A 145 -2.88 -6.21 17.46
C LEU A 145 -3.61 -5.00 16.88
N GLN A 146 -4.91 -4.92 17.08
CA GLN A 146 -5.77 -3.85 16.56
C GLN A 146 -5.34 -2.48 17.10
N SER A 147 -5.03 -2.42 18.40
CA SER A 147 -4.61 -1.19 19.07
C SER A 147 -3.26 -0.66 18.55
N ALA A 148 -2.30 -1.56 18.31
CA ALA A 148 -1.00 -1.21 17.76
C ALA A 148 -1.12 -0.80 16.28
N GLU A 149 -1.88 -1.56 15.48
CA GLU A 149 -2.09 -1.29 14.06
C GLU A 149 -2.79 0.06 13.82
N ALA A 150 -3.74 0.45 14.67
CA ALA A 150 -4.46 1.73 14.55
C ALA A 150 -3.50 2.95 14.54
N PHE A 151 -2.44 2.90 15.35
CA PHE A 151 -1.38 3.91 15.35
C PHE A 151 -0.34 3.65 14.25
N LEU A 152 0.20 2.43 14.20
CA LEU A 152 1.32 2.08 13.34
C LEU A 152 0.99 2.24 11.84
N SER A 153 -0.27 2.04 11.46
CA SER A 153 -0.73 2.25 10.08
C SER A 153 -0.56 3.72 9.65
N ALA A 154 -1.13 4.67 10.38
CA ALA A 154 -0.98 6.09 10.07
C ALA A 154 0.47 6.55 10.21
N TYR A 155 1.17 6.04 11.22
CA TYR A 155 2.58 6.34 11.45
C TYR A 155 3.45 5.89 10.26
N LYS A 156 3.25 4.67 9.76
CA LYS A 156 3.96 4.14 8.58
C LYS A 156 3.77 5.04 7.35
N GLU A 157 2.55 5.52 7.13
CA GLU A 157 2.19 6.34 5.96
C GLU A 157 2.87 7.72 5.98
N ILE A 158 3.09 8.31 7.17
CA ILE A 158 3.89 9.53 7.33
C ILE A 158 5.31 9.36 6.76
N PHE A 159 5.89 8.17 6.90
CA PHE A 159 7.27 7.91 6.47
C PHE A 159 7.39 7.20 5.11
N GLN A 160 6.29 6.71 4.53
CA GLN A 160 6.30 5.94 3.28
C GLN A 160 6.10 6.80 2.00
N PHE A 161 5.85 8.10 2.13
CA PHE A 161 5.54 8.99 1.00
C PHE A 161 6.57 9.04 -0.14
N VAL A 162 7.84 8.73 0.14
CA VAL A 162 8.94 8.78 -0.83
C VAL A 162 8.75 7.73 -1.92
N GLU A 163 8.22 6.57 -1.58
CA GLU A 163 8.15 5.42 -2.47
C GLU A 163 7.11 5.61 -3.58
N ASP A 164 5.93 6.11 -3.25
CA ASP A 164 4.83 6.30 -4.21
C ASP A 164 5.21 7.29 -5.34
N ILE A 165 5.88 8.40 -5.01
CA ILE A 165 6.33 9.38 -6.01
C ILE A 165 7.50 8.85 -6.85
N ILE A 166 8.43 8.15 -6.22
CA ILE A 166 9.61 7.61 -6.90
C ILE A 166 9.20 6.53 -7.89
N ASN A 167 8.27 5.65 -7.53
CA ASN A 167 7.75 4.62 -8.42
C ASN A 167 7.16 5.24 -9.70
N ILE A 168 6.35 6.30 -9.56
CA ILE A 168 5.79 7.01 -10.72
C ILE A 168 6.91 7.64 -11.56
N LYS A 169 7.88 8.33 -10.93
CA LYS A 169 8.96 8.99 -11.67
C LYS A 169 9.95 8.05 -12.33
N ILE A 170 10.25 6.91 -11.71
CA ILE A 170 11.07 5.85 -12.32
C ILE A 170 10.39 5.37 -13.60
N ASN A 171 9.07 5.11 -13.56
CA ASN A 171 8.31 4.71 -14.75
C ASN A 171 8.33 5.79 -15.85
N TYR A 172 8.24 7.07 -15.48
CA TYR A 172 8.41 8.18 -16.42
C TYR A 172 9.82 8.23 -17.03
N ALA A 173 10.86 8.12 -16.21
CA ALA A 173 12.25 8.17 -16.66
C ALA A 173 12.57 7.01 -17.62
N LEU A 174 12.22 5.78 -17.23
CA LEU A 174 12.42 4.58 -18.04
C LEU A 174 11.64 4.65 -19.35
N SER A 175 10.35 5.02 -19.32
CA SER A 175 9.57 5.13 -20.56
C SER A 175 9.98 6.30 -21.47
N SER A 176 10.69 7.30 -20.92
CA SER A 176 11.29 8.38 -21.70
C SER A 176 12.69 8.05 -22.26
N GLY A 177 13.28 6.93 -21.86
CA GLY A 177 14.64 6.54 -22.24
C GLY A 177 15.76 7.29 -21.49
N ASP A 178 15.44 8.04 -20.43
CA ASP A 178 16.45 8.72 -19.60
C ASP A 178 17.02 7.75 -18.55
N LEU A 179 17.94 6.90 -19.00
CA LEU A 179 18.56 5.85 -18.19
C LEU A 179 19.37 6.42 -17.02
N HIS A 180 19.95 7.61 -17.21
CA HIS A 180 20.72 8.28 -16.16
C HIS A 180 19.80 8.73 -15.03
N ALA A 181 18.70 9.42 -15.35
CA ALA A 181 17.72 9.82 -14.36
C ALA A 181 17.07 8.61 -13.68
N ALA A 182 16.78 7.54 -14.42
CA ALA A 182 16.27 6.30 -13.84
C ALA A 182 17.25 5.70 -12.82
N ASN A 183 18.54 5.59 -13.17
CA ASN A 183 19.56 5.08 -12.25
C ASN A 183 19.71 5.95 -10.99
N GLU A 184 19.70 7.27 -11.13
CA GLU A 184 19.71 8.19 -9.97
C GLU A 184 18.47 8.03 -9.10
N LEU A 185 17.27 8.01 -9.69
CA LEU A 185 16.00 7.89 -8.97
C LEU A 185 15.87 6.57 -8.22
N VAL A 186 16.35 5.46 -8.79
CA VAL A 186 16.35 4.15 -8.12
C VAL A 186 17.26 4.17 -6.89
N HIS A 187 18.49 4.68 -7.01
CA HIS A 187 19.43 4.75 -5.88
C HIS A 187 18.94 5.72 -4.79
N LEU A 188 18.46 6.88 -5.22
CA LEU A 188 17.86 7.87 -4.32
C LEU A 188 16.63 7.31 -3.61
N GLY A 189 15.81 6.53 -4.32
CA GLY A 189 14.63 5.91 -3.74
C GLY A 189 14.92 4.82 -2.74
N ILE A 190 15.88 3.94 -3.04
CA ILE A 190 16.30 2.90 -2.10
C ILE A 190 16.96 3.55 -0.87
N ALA A 191 17.90 4.47 -1.07
CA ALA A 191 18.59 5.16 0.02
C ALA A 191 17.62 5.98 0.87
N GLY A 192 16.73 6.74 0.22
CA GLY A 192 15.68 7.53 0.86
C GLY A 192 14.73 6.66 1.68
N SER A 193 14.23 5.57 1.10
CA SER A 193 13.31 4.62 1.76
C SER A 193 13.94 3.90 2.95
N ILE A 194 15.21 3.49 2.84
CA ILE A 194 15.95 2.89 3.97
C ILE A 194 16.13 3.93 5.07
N PHE A 195 16.51 5.16 4.72
CA PHE A 195 16.69 6.23 5.70
C PHE A 195 15.38 6.59 6.42
N THR A 196 14.30 6.86 5.67
CA THR A 196 13.00 7.19 6.24
C THR A 196 12.43 6.03 7.04
N GLY A 197 12.58 4.79 6.56
CA GLY A 197 12.22 3.59 7.30
C GLY A 197 12.98 3.45 8.61
N LEU A 198 14.31 3.61 8.61
CA LEU A 198 15.14 3.52 9.83
C LEU A 198 14.81 4.63 10.83
N LEU A 199 14.61 5.85 10.34
CA LEU A 199 14.18 6.98 11.17
C LEU A 199 12.81 6.71 11.81
N ALA A 200 11.88 6.17 11.03
CA ALA A 200 10.56 5.78 11.50
C ALA A 200 10.65 4.68 12.56
N SER A 201 11.41 3.60 12.30
CA SER A 201 11.61 2.51 13.25
C SER A 201 12.29 3.01 14.53
N PHE A 202 13.26 3.92 14.43
CA PHE A 202 13.94 4.49 15.58
C PHE A 202 13.02 5.33 16.46
N ILE A 203 12.27 6.26 15.87
CA ILE A 203 11.30 7.09 16.61
C ILE A 203 10.24 6.19 17.26
N ALA A 204 9.71 5.21 16.54
CA ALA A 204 8.72 4.28 17.09
C ALA A 204 9.30 3.36 18.17
N THR A 205 10.59 3.02 18.09
CA THR A 205 11.29 2.29 19.15
C THR A 205 11.34 3.13 20.43
N VAL A 206 11.68 4.41 20.32
CA VAL A 206 11.72 5.34 21.46
C VAL A 206 10.33 5.53 22.07
N LEU A 207 9.29 5.68 21.25
CA LEU A 207 7.91 5.78 21.71
C LEU A 207 7.44 4.50 22.41
N GLY A 208 7.77 3.33 21.87
CA GLY A 208 7.40 2.04 22.46
C GLY A 208 8.17 1.72 23.74
N ALA A 209 9.42 2.16 23.86
CA ALA A 209 10.25 1.92 25.04
C ALA A 209 9.80 2.67 26.30
N ILE A 210 8.88 3.64 26.17
CA ILE A 210 8.32 4.40 27.30
C ILE A 210 6.93 3.83 27.61
N PRO A 211 6.74 3.06 28.70
CA PRO A 211 5.48 2.38 28.99
C PRO A 211 4.22 3.26 28.96
N PRO A 212 4.18 4.44 29.60
CA PRO A 212 2.98 5.29 29.56
C PRO A 212 2.70 5.84 28.16
N VAL A 213 3.72 6.04 27.33
CA VAL A 213 3.54 6.46 25.94
C VAL A 213 2.98 5.30 25.13
N LEU A 214 3.55 4.10 25.24
CA LEU A 214 3.04 2.93 24.55
C LEU A 214 1.58 2.67 24.91
N GLN A 215 1.23 2.70 26.19
CA GLN A 215 -0.17 2.54 26.65
C GLN A 215 -1.08 3.62 26.11
N ALA A 216 -0.66 4.90 26.11
CA ALA A 216 -1.47 5.98 25.55
C ALA A 216 -1.65 5.86 24.02
N LEU A 217 -0.67 5.28 23.31
CA LEU A 217 -0.74 5.06 21.87
C LEU A 217 -1.56 3.83 21.51
N THR A 218 -1.48 2.75 22.29
CA THR A 218 -2.23 1.52 21.99
C THR A 218 -3.62 1.56 22.61
N ASN A 219 -3.73 1.82 23.91
CA ASN A 219 -5.00 1.82 24.63
C ASN A 219 -5.31 3.16 25.34
N PRO A 220 -5.73 4.19 24.60
CA PRO A 220 -6.12 5.47 25.20
C PRO A 220 -7.42 5.39 26.03
N GLY A 221 -8.20 4.31 25.88
CA GLY A 221 -9.51 4.10 26.53
C GLY A 221 -9.45 3.35 27.86
N TYR A 222 -8.27 2.85 28.25
CA TYR A 222 -8.10 1.90 29.36
C TYR A 222 -8.90 2.24 30.63
N GLN A 223 -8.82 3.49 31.11
CA GLN A 223 -9.55 3.92 32.32
C GLN A 223 -11.07 3.89 32.13
N SER A 224 -11.56 4.32 30.96
CA SER A 224 -12.98 4.27 30.64
C SER A 224 -13.49 2.83 30.55
N ASP A 225 -12.68 1.92 30.02
CA ASP A 225 -13.05 0.51 29.91
C ASP A 225 -13.14 -0.16 31.30
N LEU A 226 -12.24 0.18 32.22
CA LEU A 226 -12.31 -0.30 33.61
C LEU A 226 -13.56 0.22 34.34
N GLU A 227 -14.00 1.44 34.03
CA GLU A 227 -15.23 2.01 34.59
C GLU A 227 -16.49 1.37 34.00
N LEU A 228 -16.49 1.07 32.71
CA LEU A 228 -17.63 0.49 32.00
C LEU A 228 -17.79 -1.01 32.26
N TYR A 229 -16.70 -1.73 32.48
CA TYR A 229 -16.66 -3.19 32.64
C TYR A 229 -15.90 -3.61 33.91
N PRO A 230 -16.40 -3.25 35.10
CA PRO A 230 -15.70 -3.52 36.36
C PRO A 230 -15.54 -5.03 36.60
N GLY A 231 -14.33 -5.46 36.96
CA GLY A 231 -13.98 -6.87 37.22
C GLY A 231 -13.68 -7.68 35.96
N CYS A 232 -14.11 -7.22 34.79
CA CYS A 232 -13.87 -7.94 33.57
C CYS A 232 -12.39 -7.90 33.15
N THR A 233 -11.77 -9.07 33.06
CA THR A 233 -10.41 -9.27 32.54
C THR A 233 -10.36 -9.15 31.00
N ILE A 234 -11.04 -8.14 30.41
CA ILE A 234 -10.88 -7.79 28.98
C ILE A 234 -9.42 -7.48 28.66
N ILE A 235 -8.69 -7.00 29.66
CA ILE A 235 -7.31 -6.59 29.59
C ILE A 235 -6.59 -7.42 30.64
N GLU A 236 -5.76 -8.37 30.18
CA GLU A 236 -4.86 -9.14 31.06
C GLU A 236 -4.04 -8.18 31.94
N ASP A 237 -3.56 -8.66 33.09
CA ASP A 237 -2.75 -7.88 34.03
C ASP A 237 -1.74 -6.99 33.29
N GLU A 238 -1.69 -5.71 33.67
CA GLU A 238 -1.02 -4.63 32.93
C GLU A 238 0.45 -4.95 32.57
N ALA A 239 1.11 -5.75 33.40
CA ALA A 239 2.49 -6.19 33.20
C ALA A 239 2.66 -7.16 32.01
N ASP A 240 1.79 -8.16 31.87
CA ASP A 240 1.90 -9.18 30.83
C ASP A 240 1.50 -8.63 29.46
N THR A 241 0.43 -7.82 29.45
CA THR A 241 -0.04 -7.11 28.24
C THR A 241 1.04 -6.16 27.70
N HIS A 242 1.72 -5.42 28.58
CA HIS A 242 2.78 -4.50 28.15
C HIS A 242 3.95 -5.22 27.45
N HIS A 243 4.42 -6.33 28.02
CA HIS A 243 5.51 -7.10 27.43
C HIS A 243 5.13 -7.70 26.07
N LEU A 244 3.90 -8.19 25.92
CA LEU A 244 3.40 -8.73 24.67
C LEU A 244 3.28 -7.64 23.58
N ILE A 245 2.64 -6.51 23.91
CA ILE A 245 2.52 -5.35 23.01
C ILE A 245 3.91 -4.90 22.56
N LEU A 246 4.84 -4.71 23.50
CA LEU A 246 6.17 -4.20 23.20
C LEU A 246 6.93 -5.12 22.23
N ARG A 247 6.86 -6.44 22.42
CA ARG A 247 7.54 -7.40 21.52
C ARG A 247 6.94 -7.35 20.11
N TYR A 248 5.61 -7.37 19.99
CA TYR A 248 4.94 -7.23 18.71
C TYR A 248 5.32 -5.90 18.03
N TRP A 249 5.20 -4.79 18.76
CA TRP A 249 5.51 -3.44 18.31
C TRP A 249 6.93 -3.35 17.76
N MET A 250 7.92 -3.89 18.49
CA MET A 250 9.32 -3.85 18.08
C MET A 250 9.57 -4.63 16.78
N ILE A 251 8.93 -5.77 16.56
CA ILE A 251 9.10 -6.49 15.28
C ILE A 251 8.42 -5.73 14.15
N GLU A 252 7.21 -5.22 14.40
CA GLU A 252 6.39 -4.56 13.39
C GLU A 252 7.02 -3.25 12.89
N ILE A 253 7.57 -2.42 13.78
CA ILE A 253 8.22 -1.15 13.38
C ILE A 253 9.48 -1.39 12.57
N TRP A 254 10.22 -2.48 12.83
CA TRP A 254 11.44 -2.82 12.10
C TRP A 254 11.15 -3.49 10.74
N LYS A 255 9.88 -3.77 10.42
CA LYS A 255 9.43 -4.14 9.07
C LYS A 255 9.46 -2.96 8.08
N PHE A 256 9.45 -1.71 8.56
CA PHE A 256 9.30 -0.52 7.72
C PHE A 256 10.42 -0.31 6.70
N PRO A 257 11.72 -0.40 7.05
CA PRO A 257 12.80 -0.20 6.09
C PRO A 257 12.74 -1.22 4.95
N GLY A 258 12.49 -2.49 5.30
CA GLY A 258 12.30 -3.56 4.32
C GLY A 258 11.11 -3.28 3.41
N THR A 259 9.98 -2.87 3.97
CA THR A 259 8.74 -2.60 3.21
C THR A 259 8.93 -1.49 2.19
N GLN A 260 9.48 -0.35 2.60
CA GLN A 260 9.68 0.79 1.70
C GLN A 260 10.69 0.46 0.60
N ALA A 261 11.81 -0.21 0.94
CA ALA A 261 12.78 -0.65 -0.04
C ALA A 261 12.19 -1.68 -1.04
N ALA A 262 11.39 -2.64 -0.55
CA ALA A 262 10.74 -3.64 -1.39
C ALA A 262 9.84 -2.97 -2.44
N MET A 263 9.08 -1.95 -2.05
CA MET A 263 8.16 -1.29 -2.95
C MET A 263 8.86 -0.40 -3.99
N VAL A 264 9.98 0.25 -3.66
CA VAL A 264 10.80 0.98 -4.66
C VAL A 264 11.42 0.01 -5.67
N ILE A 265 11.98 -1.12 -5.21
CA ILE A 265 12.59 -2.11 -6.10
C ILE A 265 11.52 -2.77 -6.98
N ALA A 266 10.36 -3.11 -6.41
CA ALA A 266 9.24 -3.63 -7.16
C ALA A 266 8.81 -2.62 -8.24
N GLY A 267 8.60 -1.35 -7.88
CA GLY A 267 8.23 -0.31 -8.83
C GLY A 267 9.27 -0.13 -9.94
N PHE A 268 10.56 -0.20 -9.62
CA PHE A 268 11.63 -0.24 -10.64
C PHE A 268 11.51 -1.43 -11.58
N MET A 269 11.37 -2.66 -11.06
CA MET A 269 11.24 -3.86 -11.90
C MET A 269 10.02 -3.79 -12.81
N TYR A 270 8.91 -3.27 -12.31
CA TYR A 270 7.71 -3.05 -13.12
C TYR A 270 7.88 -1.95 -14.16
N GLY A 271 8.61 -0.88 -13.84
CA GLY A 271 8.98 0.16 -14.79
C GLY A 271 9.92 -0.32 -15.89
N ALA A 272 10.79 -1.27 -15.55
CA ALA A 272 11.67 -1.97 -16.48
C ALA A 272 10.95 -3.04 -17.31
N MET A 273 9.61 -3.14 -17.21
CA MET A 273 8.76 -4.11 -17.91
C MET A 273 9.00 -5.58 -17.50
N GLU A 274 9.66 -5.82 -16.38
CA GLU A 274 10.00 -7.17 -15.88
C GLU A 274 8.89 -7.72 -14.99
N TYR A 275 7.66 -7.61 -15.51
CA TYR A 275 6.40 -7.95 -14.85
C TYR A 275 6.38 -9.35 -14.26
N ASN A 276 6.84 -10.30 -15.06
CA ASN A 276 6.78 -11.71 -14.76
C ASN A 276 7.71 -12.06 -13.62
N LEU A 277 8.95 -11.59 -13.69
CA LEU A 277 9.91 -11.86 -12.64
C LEU A 277 9.56 -11.14 -11.34
N ALA A 278 9.19 -9.86 -11.41
CA ALA A 278 8.70 -9.13 -10.25
C ALA A 278 7.54 -9.87 -9.59
N GLY A 279 6.59 -10.36 -10.39
CA GLY A 279 5.47 -11.18 -9.93
C GLY A 279 5.92 -12.46 -9.21
N TRP A 280 6.91 -13.18 -9.75
CA TRP A 280 7.48 -14.37 -9.09
C TRP A 280 8.18 -14.05 -7.77
N ILE A 281 9.02 -13.00 -7.73
CA ILE A 281 9.70 -12.58 -6.50
C ILE A 281 8.67 -12.18 -5.43
N MET A 282 7.67 -11.38 -5.81
CA MET A 282 6.58 -11.00 -4.92
C MET A 282 5.78 -12.23 -4.44
N SER A 283 5.51 -13.20 -5.32
CA SER A 283 4.82 -14.44 -4.96
C SER A 283 5.58 -15.21 -3.89
N LEU A 284 6.90 -15.38 -4.06
CA LEU A 284 7.75 -16.07 -3.10
C LEU A 284 7.80 -15.33 -1.76
N GLY A 285 7.90 -13.99 -1.81
CA GLY A 285 7.81 -13.14 -0.63
C GLY A 285 6.50 -13.34 0.13
N TRP A 286 5.36 -13.18 -0.54
CA TRP A 286 4.04 -13.29 0.08
C TRP A 286 3.64 -14.71 0.47
N ALA A 287 4.16 -15.74 -0.20
CA ALA A 287 3.96 -17.14 0.18
C ALA A 287 4.70 -17.50 1.48
N LEU A 288 5.73 -16.74 1.87
CA LEU A 288 6.44 -16.96 3.12
C LEU A 288 5.55 -16.73 4.35
N LEU A 289 4.59 -15.81 4.27
CA LEU A 289 3.68 -15.50 5.36
C LEU A 289 2.80 -16.70 5.77
N PRO A 290 1.99 -17.32 4.88
CA PRO A 290 1.23 -18.52 5.23
C PRO A 290 2.15 -19.70 5.53
N LEU A 291 3.33 -19.78 4.88
CA LEU A 291 4.31 -20.83 5.17
C LEU A 291 4.78 -20.75 6.63
N ILE A 292 5.22 -19.59 7.12
CA ILE A 292 5.67 -19.42 8.51
C ILE A 292 4.50 -19.61 9.47
N TRP A 293 3.33 -19.03 9.17
CA TRP A 293 2.16 -19.10 10.02
C TRP A 293 1.67 -20.54 10.23
N PHE A 294 1.29 -21.24 9.17
CA PHE A 294 0.69 -22.57 9.29
C PHE A 294 1.69 -23.66 9.72
N THR A 295 2.98 -23.51 9.42
CA THR A 295 4.00 -24.50 9.84
C THR A 295 4.38 -24.41 11.32
N ASN A 296 4.15 -23.26 11.95
CA ASN A 296 4.52 -23.03 13.34
C ASN A 296 3.31 -22.86 14.27
N LEU A 297 2.08 -22.94 13.75
CA LEU A 297 0.85 -22.80 14.51
C LEU A 297 0.73 -23.78 15.68
N SER A 298 1.25 -25.01 15.50
CA SER A 298 1.25 -26.06 16.53
C SER A 298 2.36 -25.93 17.56
N LYS A 299 3.31 -25.01 17.36
CA LYS A 299 4.43 -24.80 18.28
C LYS A 299 4.01 -23.89 19.43
N PRO A 300 4.63 -24.03 20.62
CA PRO A 300 4.34 -23.19 21.78
C PRO A 300 4.99 -21.80 21.66
N ILE A 301 4.80 -21.13 20.52
CA ILE A 301 5.21 -19.74 20.29
C ILE A 301 3.96 -18.88 20.44
N GLU A 302 4.08 -17.74 21.12
CA GLU A 302 3.02 -16.73 21.17
C GLU A 302 2.56 -16.39 19.74
N LYS A 303 1.29 -16.68 19.43
CA LYS A 303 0.75 -16.59 18.06
C LYS A 303 0.86 -15.19 17.47
N LEU A 304 0.70 -14.15 18.30
CA LEU A 304 0.90 -12.76 17.88
C LEU A 304 2.34 -12.49 17.43
N LEU A 305 3.33 -13.04 18.14
CA LEU A 305 4.74 -12.91 17.79
C LEU A 305 5.05 -13.69 16.50
N LEU A 306 4.44 -14.86 16.33
CA LEU A 306 4.55 -15.64 15.10
C LEU A 306 4.03 -14.86 13.88
N LEU A 307 2.87 -14.17 14.02
CA LEU A 307 2.34 -13.30 12.98
C LEU A 307 3.32 -12.17 12.65
N ALA A 308 3.83 -11.47 13.67
CA ALA A 308 4.79 -10.38 13.46
C ALA A 308 6.05 -10.84 12.73
N TRP A 309 6.62 -12.00 13.08
CA TRP A 309 7.76 -12.58 12.37
C TRP A 309 7.44 -12.96 10.92
N ALA A 310 6.26 -13.55 10.70
CA ALA A 310 5.80 -13.90 9.36
C ALA A 310 5.72 -12.64 8.48
N GLU A 311 5.08 -11.58 8.96
CA GLU A 311 4.97 -10.32 8.24
C GLU A 311 6.30 -9.61 8.06
N PHE A 312 7.14 -9.58 9.10
CA PHE A 312 8.48 -9.00 9.05
C PHE A 312 9.32 -9.63 7.93
N SER A 313 9.25 -10.95 7.75
CA SER A 313 10.08 -11.67 6.79
C SER A 313 9.76 -11.38 5.32
N VAL A 314 8.49 -11.09 4.99
CA VAL A 314 8.00 -10.89 3.61
C VAL A 314 8.79 -9.80 2.85
N PRO A 315 8.84 -8.53 3.31
CA PRO A 315 9.49 -7.48 2.56
C PRO A 315 11.01 -7.65 2.48
N TYR A 316 11.65 -8.17 3.53
CA TYR A 316 13.09 -8.44 3.48
C TYR A 316 13.44 -9.55 2.49
N LEU A 317 12.62 -10.60 2.39
CA LEU A 317 12.82 -11.63 1.37
C LEU A 317 12.66 -11.03 -0.04
N ILE A 318 11.65 -10.18 -0.27
CA ILE A 318 11.46 -9.51 -1.56
C ILE A 318 12.68 -8.66 -1.92
N VAL A 319 13.19 -7.85 -0.98
CA VAL A 319 14.39 -7.02 -1.18
C VAL A 319 15.61 -7.90 -1.50
N VAL A 320 15.86 -8.93 -0.70
CA VAL A 320 17.02 -9.82 -0.87
C VAL A 320 16.96 -10.54 -2.22
N LEU A 321 15.82 -11.15 -2.58
CA LEU A 321 15.66 -11.83 -3.87
C LEU A 321 15.82 -10.87 -5.05
N SER A 322 15.28 -9.65 -4.95
CA SER A 322 15.40 -8.64 -6.00
C SER A 322 16.85 -8.15 -6.15
N ILE A 323 17.57 -7.92 -5.05
CA ILE A 323 18.99 -7.54 -5.09
C ILE A 323 19.83 -8.69 -5.66
N ILE A 324 19.62 -9.92 -5.21
CA ILE A 324 20.31 -11.10 -5.74
C ILE A 324 20.11 -11.17 -7.25
N TYR A 325 18.87 -11.01 -7.71
CA TYR A 325 18.56 -11.03 -9.12
C TYR A 325 19.27 -9.91 -9.90
N LEU A 326 19.16 -8.65 -9.45
CA LEU A 326 19.75 -7.49 -10.13
C LEU A 326 21.29 -7.50 -10.13
N VAL A 327 21.93 -8.08 -9.11
CA VAL A 327 23.39 -8.24 -9.07
C VAL A 327 23.85 -9.45 -9.87
N SER A 328 23.03 -10.50 -9.94
CA SER A 328 23.38 -11.73 -10.66
C SER A 328 23.53 -11.52 -12.18
N PRO A 329 24.20 -12.46 -12.89
CA PRO A 329 24.21 -12.48 -14.35
C PRO A 329 22.81 -12.60 -14.97
N LEU A 330 21.81 -13.10 -14.23
CA LEU A 330 20.43 -13.23 -14.71
C LEU A 330 19.77 -11.85 -14.89
N GLY A 331 20.17 -10.86 -14.10
CA GLY A 331 19.71 -9.48 -14.19
C GLY A 331 20.55 -8.60 -15.13
N ALA A 332 21.57 -9.14 -15.81
CA ALA A 332 22.43 -8.36 -16.70
C ALA A 332 21.63 -7.64 -17.80
N SER A 333 20.64 -8.33 -18.39
CA SER A 333 19.76 -7.75 -19.41
C SER A 333 19.08 -6.47 -18.93
N ILE A 334 18.53 -6.47 -17.72
CA ILE A 334 17.87 -5.29 -17.15
C ILE A 334 18.86 -4.18 -16.89
N ARG A 335 20.04 -4.49 -16.36
CA ARG A 335 21.07 -3.47 -16.09
C ARG A 335 21.54 -2.80 -17.38
N ASP A 336 21.71 -3.59 -18.44
CA ASP A 336 22.15 -3.10 -19.75
C ASP A 336 21.06 -2.25 -20.41
N GLU A 337 19.78 -2.62 -20.25
CA GLU A 337 18.64 -1.89 -20.82
C GLU A 337 18.26 -0.63 -20.03
N THR A 338 18.30 -0.70 -18.71
CA THR A 338 17.88 0.40 -17.83
C THR A 338 19.04 1.32 -17.45
N GLY A 339 20.29 0.90 -17.68
CA GLY A 339 21.50 1.57 -17.19
C GLY A 339 21.68 1.51 -15.66
N VAL A 340 20.80 0.81 -14.94
CA VAL A 340 20.83 0.75 -13.48
C VAL A 340 21.89 -0.23 -13.02
N GLN A 341 22.91 0.29 -12.35
CA GLN A 341 23.96 -0.52 -11.72
C GLN A 341 23.89 -0.30 -10.21
N ILE A 342 23.29 -1.26 -9.50
CA ILE A 342 23.24 -1.24 -8.03
C ILE A 342 24.67 -1.30 -7.51
N SER A 343 25.14 -0.17 -6.98
CA SER A 343 26.42 -0.09 -6.29
C SER A 343 26.20 0.43 -4.88
N ILE A 344 26.79 -0.26 -3.91
CA ILE A 344 26.81 0.18 -2.50
C ILE A 344 27.44 1.57 -2.41
N THR A 345 28.47 1.87 -3.20
CA THR A 345 29.13 3.18 -3.18
C THR A 345 28.20 4.31 -3.64
N LYS A 346 27.38 4.07 -4.66
CA LYS A 346 26.36 5.02 -5.15
C LYS A 346 25.21 5.20 -4.16
N LEU A 347 24.84 4.13 -3.47
CA LEU A 347 23.82 4.18 -2.42
C LEU A 347 24.33 5.03 -1.24
N CYS A 348 25.59 4.82 -0.80
CA CYS A 348 26.23 5.64 0.21
C CYS A 348 26.40 7.10 -0.21
N SER A 349 26.77 7.38 -1.47
CA SER A 349 26.86 8.76 -1.95
C SER A 349 25.50 9.46 -1.99
N SER A 350 24.46 8.75 -2.44
CA SER A 350 23.07 9.26 -2.45
C SER A 350 22.58 9.56 -1.03
N PHE A 351 22.95 8.71 -0.06
CA PHE A 351 22.66 8.92 1.35
C PHE A 351 23.36 10.18 1.90
N CYS A 352 24.64 10.35 1.59
CA CYS A 352 25.40 11.55 1.96
C CYS A 352 24.82 12.82 1.34
N GLU A 353 24.31 12.75 0.10
CA GLU A 353 23.65 13.88 -0.56
C GLU A 353 22.33 14.25 0.12
N LEU A 354 21.52 13.25 0.52
CA LEU A 354 20.25 13.47 1.22
C LEU A 354 20.45 14.13 2.59
N LEU A 355 21.56 13.82 3.27
CA LEU A 355 21.89 14.35 4.59
C LEU A 355 22.67 15.66 4.57
N ARG A 356 23.17 16.12 3.42
CA ARG A 356 24.04 17.29 3.38
C ARG A 356 23.21 18.54 3.72
N PRO A 357 23.42 19.17 4.90
CA PRO A 357 22.65 20.34 5.27
C PRO A 357 22.89 21.43 4.23
N GLU A 358 21.80 22.05 3.80
CA GLU A 358 21.82 23.12 2.82
C GLU A 358 22.73 24.22 3.37
N ARG A 359 23.95 24.34 2.83
CA ARG A 359 24.68 25.60 2.91
C ARG A 359 23.83 26.56 2.11
N VAL A 360 22.92 27.23 2.79
CA VAL A 360 22.32 28.49 2.34
C VAL A 360 23.54 29.35 2.05
N ASN A 361 23.93 29.41 0.79
CA ASN A 361 24.84 30.42 0.31
C ASN A 361 24.08 31.73 0.53
N GLY A 362 24.22 32.27 1.73
CA GLY A 362 23.86 33.63 2.04
C GLY A 362 24.81 34.48 1.23
N ASP A 363 24.37 34.82 0.02
CA ASP A 363 24.96 35.86 -0.78
C ASP A 363 24.84 37.15 0.02
N THR A 364 25.89 37.42 0.80
CA THR A 364 26.35 38.78 1.04
C THR A 364 26.91 39.27 -0.29
N GLU A 365 26.01 39.56 -1.25
CA GLU A 365 26.31 40.45 -2.36
C GLU A 365 26.48 41.85 -1.76
N ARG A 366 27.69 42.12 -1.25
CA ARG A 366 28.18 43.48 -1.02
C ARG A 366 29.33 43.72 -1.99
N GLU A 367 28.94 44.29 -3.13
CA GLU A 367 29.53 45.55 -3.59
C GLU A 367 31.06 45.58 -3.76
N ARG A 368 31.53 45.26 -4.98
CA ARG A 368 32.60 46.04 -5.62
C ARG A 368 32.58 45.85 -7.13
N GLN A 369 31.77 46.67 -7.79
CA GLN A 369 32.06 47.12 -9.13
C GLN A 369 33.42 47.85 -9.11
N THR A 370 34.38 47.35 -9.88
CA THR A 370 35.52 48.15 -10.33
C THR A 370 35.63 47.94 -11.85
N PRO A 371 35.61 49.02 -12.67
CA PRO A 371 35.64 48.90 -14.12
C PRO A 371 37.02 48.48 -14.66
N PRO A 372 37.11 47.94 -15.88
CA PRO A 372 38.31 47.30 -16.39
C PRO A 372 39.32 48.33 -16.92
N ALA A 373 40.59 48.15 -16.60
CA ALA A 373 41.71 48.75 -17.31
C ALA A 373 42.37 47.68 -18.19
N ALA A 374 42.59 48.05 -19.44
CA ALA A 374 43.19 47.25 -20.49
C ALA A 374 44.64 46.85 -20.19
N ALA A 375 45.02 45.63 -20.59
CA ALA A 375 46.38 45.31 -21.01
C ALA A 375 46.37 43.98 -21.80
N GLU A 376 46.81 44.06 -23.07
CA GLU A 376 47.30 42.96 -23.88
C GLU A 376 48.54 42.32 -23.25
N ASN A 377 48.63 40.99 -23.23
CA ASN A 377 49.63 40.22 -23.98
C ASN A 377 49.66 38.73 -23.60
N ASP A 378 49.44 37.91 -24.64
CA ASP A 378 50.32 36.87 -25.16
C ASP A 378 50.81 35.68 -24.30
N GLY A 379 50.60 34.49 -24.87
CA GLY A 379 51.49 33.32 -24.78
C GLY A 379 51.48 32.47 -23.51
N GLY A 380 50.65 31.42 -23.46
CA GLY A 380 50.78 30.37 -22.44
C GLY A 380 49.81 29.21 -22.63
N LEU A 381 50.28 28.17 -23.32
CA LEU A 381 49.57 26.91 -23.58
C LEU A 381 49.50 26.07 -22.29
N GLU A 382 48.40 26.18 -21.52
CA GLU A 382 48.06 25.24 -20.45
C GLU A 382 46.69 24.60 -20.71
N ASN A 383 46.73 23.30 -21.00
CA ASN A 383 45.57 22.42 -21.12
C ASN A 383 44.91 22.23 -19.74
N ALA A 384 44.15 23.22 -19.29
CA ALA A 384 43.22 23.07 -18.19
C ALA A 384 41.96 22.35 -18.71
N SER A 385 41.82 21.09 -18.35
CA SER A 385 40.61 20.29 -18.57
C SER A 385 39.42 21.01 -17.92
N PRO A 386 38.28 21.19 -18.61
CA PRO A 386 37.11 21.80 -17.99
C PRO A 386 36.49 20.79 -17.03
N VAL A 387 36.82 20.88 -15.75
CA VAL A 387 36.15 20.13 -14.69
C VAL A 387 34.71 20.62 -14.60
N GLU A 388 33.83 19.73 -15.05
CA GLU A 388 32.37 19.71 -15.08
C GLU A 388 31.64 20.50 -13.99
N ASN A 389 30.87 21.51 -14.42
CA ASN A 389 29.81 22.17 -13.63
C ASN A 389 28.49 21.36 -13.60
N HIS A 390 28.54 20.03 -13.74
CA HIS A 390 27.34 19.16 -13.76
C HIS A 390 26.63 19.03 -12.39
N GLN A 391 27.20 19.59 -11.32
CA GLN A 391 26.70 19.40 -9.96
C GLN A 391 25.60 20.40 -9.53
N ALA A 392 25.37 21.47 -10.30
CA ALA A 392 24.37 22.48 -9.95
C ALA A 392 22.92 22.05 -10.28
N ASP A 393 22.70 21.32 -11.39
CA ASP A 393 21.35 20.96 -11.85
C ASP A 393 20.73 19.80 -11.06
N SER A 394 21.54 18.86 -10.53
CA SER A 394 21.03 17.73 -9.73
C SER A 394 20.32 18.17 -8.45
N LYS A 395 20.76 19.27 -7.82
CA LYS A 395 20.19 19.79 -6.56
C LYS A 395 18.75 20.28 -6.70
N SER A 396 18.34 20.74 -7.89
CA SER A 396 16.96 21.19 -8.12
C SER A 396 15.96 20.04 -8.17
N GLY A 397 16.36 18.89 -8.72
CA GLY A 397 15.49 17.72 -8.91
C GLY A 397 15.12 17.02 -7.60
N ALA A 398 16.06 16.90 -6.66
CA ALA A 398 15.81 16.28 -5.36
C ALA A 398 14.80 17.10 -4.51
N LYS A 399 14.89 18.44 -4.54
CA LYS A 399 13.97 19.32 -3.82
C LYS A 399 12.54 19.21 -4.35
N ASP A 400 12.38 19.21 -5.68
CA ASP A 400 11.08 19.03 -6.31
C ASP A 400 10.48 17.66 -5.99
N LEU A 401 11.30 16.60 -5.96
CA LEU A 401 10.88 15.27 -5.55
C LEU A 401 10.35 15.25 -4.11
N VAL A 402 11.09 15.84 -3.17
CA VAL A 402 10.68 15.91 -1.76
C VAL A 402 9.39 16.72 -1.61
N LYS A 403 9.26 17.85 -2.31
CA LYS A 403 8.06 18.68 -2.28
C LYS A 403 6.82 17.94 -2.81
N GLU A 404 6.97 17.22 -3.92
CA GLU A 404 5.89 16.42 -4.51
C GLU A 404 5.53 15.23 -3.62
N GLY A 405 6.54 14.53 -3.09
CA GLY A 405 6.35 13.47 -2.10
C GLY A 405 5.60 13.96 -0.86
N LEU A 406 5.94 15.14 -0.33
CA LEU A 406 5.25 15.73 0.81
C LEU A 406 3.79 16.08 0.51
N CYS A 407 3.45 16.43 -0.73
CA CYS A 407 2.06 16.64 -1.13
C CYS A 407 1.25 15.33 -1.11
N ILE A 408 1.85 14.22 -1.56
CA ILE A 408 1.23 12.88 -1.48
C ILE A 408 1.14 12.44 -0.01
N MET A 409 2.20 12.63 0.77
CA MET A 409 2.20 12.38 2.21
C MET A 409 1.03 13.06 2.91
N CYS A 410 0.80 14.35 2.61
CA CYS A 410 -0.29 15.10 3.21
C CYS A 410 -1.66 14.47 2.88
N LEU A 411 -1.87 14.01 1.64
CA LEU A 411 -3.07 13.27 1.26
C LEU A 411 -3.24 11.99 2.10
N ASP A 412 -2.21 11.16 2.17
CA ASP A 412 -2.29 9.84 2.83
C ASP A 412 -2.44 9.97 4.34
N VAL A 413 -1.66 10.87 4.95
CA VAL A 413 -1.79 11.19 6.38
C VAL A 413 -3.18 11.70 6.71
N CYS A 414 -3.78 12.56 5.87
CA CYS A 414 -5.13 13.07 6.13
C CYS A 414 -6.18 11.96 6.11
N VAL A 415 -6.12 11.05 5.13
CA VAL A 415 -7.05 9.92 5.03
C VAL A 415 -6.86 8.94 6.18
N GLN A 416 -5.61 8.62 6.53
CA GLN A 416 -5.32 7.68 7.61
C GLN A 416 -5.60 8.28 8.99
N LEU A 417 -5.30 9.57 9.19
CA LEU A 417 -5.66 10.31 10.40
C LEU A 417 -7.16 10.30 10.65
N ALA A 418 -7.99 10.36 9.59
CA ALA A 418 -9.44 10.27 9.74
C ALA A 418 -9.88 8.91 10.29
N LYS A 419 -9.30 7.81 9.79
CA LYS A 419 -9.57 6.45 10.31
C LYS A 419 -9.07 6.27 11.73
N THR A 420 -7.80 6.61 11.98
CA THR A 420 -7.18 6.51 13.30
C THR A 420 -7.93 7.35 14.34
N LEU A 421 -8.29 8.60 14.04
CA LEU A 421 -9.02 9.44 14.98
C LEU A 421 -10.42 8.88 15.29
N ALA A 422 -11.12 8.32 14.31
CA ALA A 422 -12.41 7.66 14.56
C ALA A 422 -12.26 6.44 15.47
N ILE A 423 -11.23 5.60 15.27
CA ILE A 423 -10.94 4.45 16.13
C ILE A 423 -10.53 4.90 17.53
N TYR A 424 -9.68 5.93 17.66
CA TYR A 424 -9.27 6.48 18.96
C TYR A 424 -10.44 7.10 19.72
N LEU A 425 -11.34 7.79 19.03
CA LEU A 425 -12.57 8.30 19.63
C LEU A 425 -13.45 7.14 20.10
N ALA A 426 -13.58 6.08 19.32
CA ALA A 426 -14.30 4.87 19.73
C ALA A 426 -13.66 4.23 20.98
N LEU A 427 -12.33 4.01 20.97
CA LEU A 427 -11.58 3.46 22.10
C LEU A 427 -11.75 4.31 23.35
N LYS A 428 -11.68 5.64 23.22
CA LYS A 428 -11.86 6.55 24.35
C LYS A 428 -13.28 6.51 24.92
N THR A 429 -14.29 6.19 24.11
CA THR A 429 -15.68 6.12 24.57
C THR A 429 -16.04 4.75 25.13
N ASP A 430 -15.60 3.67 24.48
CA ASP A 430 -15.92 2.29 24.82
C ASP A 430 -15.19 1.32 23.88
N ALA A 431 -14.41 0.39 24.44
CA ALA A 431 -13.72 -0.66 23.70
C ALA A 431 -14.65 -1.54 22.84
N ALA A 432 -15.90 -1.80 23.23
CA ALA A 432 -16.82 -2.60 22.41
C ALA A 432 -17.15 -1.89 21.09
N THR A 433 -17.32 -0.56 21.12
CA THR A 433 -17.50 0.28 19.93
C THR A 433 -16.28 0.23 19.01
N ALA A 434 -15.08 0.34 19.59
CA ALA A 434 -13.84 0.22 18.83
C ALA A 434 -13.67 -1.18 18.20
N TYR A 435 -14.01 -2.24 18.95
CA TYR A 435 -13.99 -3.62 18.47
C TYR A 435 -14.89 -3.82 17.24
N GLN A 436 -16.07 -3.19 17.21
CA GLN A 436 -16.93 -3.23 16.03
C GLN A 436 -16.24 -2.59 14.81
N LEU A 437 -15.64 -1.40 14.95
CA LEU A 437 -14.94 -0.72 13.86
C LEU A 437 -13.79 -1.56 13.31
N THR A 438 -12.95 -2.10 14.19
CA THR A 438 -11.78 -2.89 13.80
C THR A 438 -12.19 -4.24 13.21
N ALA A 439 -13.32 -4.83 13.64
CA ALA A 439 -13.90 -6.00 12.99
C ALA A 439 -14.25 -5.71 11.52
N LEU A 440 -14.88 -4.56 11.23
CA LEU A 440 -15.15 -4.15 9.86
C LEU A 440 -13.85 -3.91 9.07
N GLU A 441 -12.88 -3.17 9.61
CA GLU A 441 -11.60 -2.93 8.93
C GLU A 441 -10.86 -4.22 8.58
N SER A 442 -10.94 -5.21 9.48
CA SER A 442 -10.33 -6.51 9.26
C SER A 442 -10.90 -7.21 8.02
N GLN A 443 -12.17 -7.02 7.67
CA GLN A 443 -12.76 -7.68 6.50
C GLN A 443 -12.52 -6.93 5.17
N LEU A 444 -12.05 -5.68 5.20
CA LEU A 444 -11.92 -4.87 3.98
C LEU A 444 -11.09 -5.51 2.84
N PRO A 445 -9.94 -6.17 3.09
CA PRO A 445 -9.15 -6.76 2.00
C PRO A 445 -9.89 -7.85 1.24
N SER A 446 -10.66 -8.69 1.94
CA SER A 446 -11.44 -9.79 1.38
C SER A 446 -12.59 -9.29 0.49
N TYR A 447 -13.12 -8.09 0.77
CA TYR A 447 -14.33 -7.55 0.13
C TYR A 447 -14.09 -6.39 -0.84
N GLY A 448 -12.89 -6.24 -1.40
CA GLY A 448 -12.71 -5.36 -2.57
C GLY A 448 -11.38 -4.60 -2.59
N ILE A 449 -10.85 -4.21 -1.42
CA ILE A 449 -9.63 -3.40 -1.36
C ILE A 449 -8.47 -4.09 -2.07
N ALA A 450 -8.19 -5.36 -1.76
CA ALA A 450 -7.08 -6.10 -2.37
C ALA A 450 -7.18 -6.11 -3.90
N TYR A 451 -8.40 -6.27 -4.41
CA TYR A 451 -8.68 -6.29 -5.84
C TYR A 451 -8.43 -4.93 -6.49
N THR A 452 -8.89 -3.84 -5.87
CA THR A 452 -8.67 -2.48 -6.36
C THR A 452 -7.25 -1.98 -6.21
N THR A 453 -6.52 -2.43 -5.20
CA THR A 453 -5.09 -2.13 -5.05
C THR A 453 -4.29 -2.71 -6.21
N GLY A 454 -4.57 -3.97 -6.60
CA GLY A 454 -3.93 -4.57 -7.78
C GLY A 454 -4.20 -3.78 -9.08
N MET A 455 -5.43 -3.31 -9.28
CA MET A 455 -5.79 -2.45 -10.41
C MET A 455 -5.09 -1.08 -10.37
N ALA A 456 -5.13 -0.41 -9.22
CA ALA A 456 -4.47 0.89 -9.03
C ALA A 456 -2.96 0.81 -9.28
N PHE A 457 -2.34 -0.26 -8.79
CA PHE A 457 -0.93 -0.54 -9.01
C PHE A 457 -0.60 -0.72 -10.49
N ALA A 458 -1.35 -1.56 -11.21
CA ALA A 458 -1.18 -1.72 -12.64
C ALA A 458 -1.38 -0.40 -13.42
N PHE A 459 -2.34 0.42 -13.00
CA PHE A 459 -2.56 1.74 -13.60
C PHE A 459 -1.36 2.69 -13.37
N LYS A 460 -0.79 2.72 -12.16
CA LYS A 460 0.41 3.53 -11.83
C LYS A 460 1.63 3.16 -12.70
N ILE A 461 1.69 1.93 -13.19
CA ILE A 461 2.77 1.45 -14.06
C ILE A 461 2.48 1.76 -15.52
N VAL A 462 1.30 1.35 -16.01
CA VAL A 462 0.94 1.43 -17.43
C VAL A 462 0.57 2.86 -17.85
N GLY A 463 -0.01 3.62 -16.94
CA GLY A 463 -0.45 5.00 -17.18
C GLY A 463 0.67 5.95 -17.63
N PRO A 464 1.81 6.04 -16.92
CA PRO A 464 2.95 6.84 -17.35
C PRO A 464 3.45 6.50 -18.75
N ILE A 465 3.47 5.21 -19.14
CA ILE A 465 3.94 4.76 -20.46
C ILE A 465 3.09 5.36 -21.59
N PHE A 466 1.75 5.33 -21.47
CA PHE A 466 0.89 5.94 -22.47
C PHE A 466 1.03 7.47 -22.53
N LEU A 467 1.30 8.10 -21.38
CA LEU A 467 1.50 9.55 -21.30
C LEU A 467 2.82 9.99 -21.94
N THR A 468 3.91 9.23 -21.76
CA THR A 468 5.21 9.51 -22.39
C THR A 468 5.20 9.25 -23.89
N MET A 469 4.50 8.20 -24.34
CA MET A 469 4.25 7.94 -25.77
C MET A 469 3.33 8.98 -26.44
N LYS A 470 2.72 9.89 -25.66
CA LYS A 470 1.74 10.89 -26.13
C LYS A 470 0.47 10.28 -26.74
N GLU A 471 0.17 9.02 -26.42
CA GLU A 471 -1.03 8.32 -26.83
C GLU A 471 -2.19 8.59 -25.86
N TYR A 472 -2.55 9.87 -25.72
CA TYR A 472 -3.54 10.33 -24.75
C TYR A 472 -4.93 9.69 -24.94
N GLY A 473 -5.28 9.34 -26.19
CA GLY A 473 -6.52 8.65 -26.50
C GLY A 473 -6.60 7.24 -25.91
N LEU A 474 -5.48 6.49 -25.95
CA LEU A 474 -5.40 5.16 -25.36
C LEU A 474 -5.34 5.23 -23.83
N PHE A 475 -4.60 6.19 -23.27
CA PHE A 475 -4.61 6.47 -21.84
C PHE A 475 -6.04 6.71 -21.31
N PHE A 476 -6.82 7.53 -22.02
CA PHE A 476 -8.22 7.80 -21.65
C PHE A 476 -9.11 6.56 -21.73
N LYS A 477 -9.01 5.77 -22.82
CA LYS A 477 -9.76 4.52 -22.97
C LYS A 477 -9.42 3.55 -21.83
N MET A 478 -8.14 3.41 -21.50
CA MET A 478 -7.68 2.61 -20.37
C MET A 478 -8.27 3.11 -19.05
N ALA A 479 -8.15 4.41 -18.72
CA ALA A 479 -8.69 4.96 -17.49
C ALA A 479 -10.20 4.70 -17.35
N ARG A 480 -10.95 4.84 -18.45
CA ARG A 480 -12.38 4.52 -18.48
C ARG A 480 -12.66 3.04 -18.21
N VAL A 481 -11.89 2.12 -18.80
CA VAL A 481 -12.04 0.67 -18.55
C VAL A 481 -11.79 0.36 -17.07
N TYR A 482 -10.72 0.89 -16.48
CA TYR A 482 -10.42 0.71 -15.07
C TYR A 482 -11.56 1.26 -14.18
N LEU A 483 -12.04 2.48 -14.43
CA LEU A 483 -13.18 3.03 -13.68
C LEU A 483 -14.44 2.18 -13.80
N VAL A 484 -14.79 1.72 -15.01
CA VAL A 484 -15.96 0.85 -15.22
C VAL A 484 -15.81 -0.46 -14.44
N CYS A 485 -14.64 -1.10 -14.47
CA CYS A 485 -14.39 -2.29 -13.67
C CYS A 485 -14.54 -2.02 -12.17
N THR A 486 -14.03 -0.90 -11.67
CA THR A 486 -14.19 -0.51 -10.27
C THR A 486 -15.66 -0.28 -9.90
N PHE A 487 -16.46 0.37 -10.77
CA PHE A 487 -17.89 0.54 -10.55
C PHE A 487 -18.66 -0.79 -10.62
N LEU A 488 -18.21 -1.76 -11.43
CA LEU A 488 -18.79 -3.11 -11.47
C LEU A 488 -18.46 -3.94 -10.23
N ILE A 489 -17.39 -3.62 -9.50
CA ILE A 489 -17.09 -4.25 -8.21
C ILE A 489 -18.10 -3.81 -7.14
N ILE A 490 -18.64 -2.58 -7.17
CA ILE A 490 -19.59 -2.09 -6.17
C ILE A 490 -20.84 -3.00 -6.01
N PRO A 491 -21.60 -3.36 -7.07
CA PRO A 491 -22.74 -4.27 -6.91
C PRO A 491 -22.31 -5.66 -6.44
N LEU A 492 -21.08 -6.10 -6.77
CA LEU A 492 -20.54 -7.36 -6.25
C LEU A 492 -20.25 -7.28 -4.75
N ILE A 493 -19.68 -6.17 -4.26
CA ILE A 493 -19.49 -5.89 -2.83
C ILE A 493 -20.84 -5.90 -2.13
N ILE A 494 -21.83 -5.17 -2.64
CA ILE A 494 -23.16 -5.08 -2.05
C ILE A 494 -23.81 -6.48 -2.02
N GLY A 495 -23.75 -7.22 -3.12
CA GLY A 495 -24.30 -8.57 -3.23
C GLY A 495 -23.60 -9.63 -2.38
N SER A 496 -22.31 -9.45 -2.07
CA SER A 496 -21.56 -10.36 -1.20
C SER A 496 -21.61 -9.99 0.28
N THR A 497 -22.06 -8.79 0.64
CA THR A 497 -22.06 -8.31 2.03
C THR A 497 -23.46 -8.20 2.62
N LEU A 498 -24.42 -7.54 1.95
CA LEU A 498 -25.75 -7.30 2.53
C LEU A 498 -26.58 -8.57 2.78
N PRO A 499 -26.57 -9.60 1.91
CA PRO A 499 -27.31 -10.83 2.20
C PRO A 499 -26.65 -11.69 3.28
N PHE A 500 -25.39 -11.42 3.62
CA PHE A 500 -24.57 -12.23 4.52
C PHE A 500 -24.13 -11.46 5.77
N LEU A 501 -24.86 -10.39 6.14
CA LEU A 501 -24.50 -9.53 7.26
C LEU A 501 -24.32 -10.31 8.55
N GLU A 502 -25.24 -11.23 8.85
CA GLU A 502 -25.21 -12.06 10.06
C GLU A 502 -23.96 -12.94 10.11
N GLY A 503 -23.70 -13.70 9.04
CA GLY A 503 -22.51 -14.54 8.95
C GLY A 503 -21.22 -13.74 9.02
N LEU A 504 -21.18 -12.55 8.41
CA LEU A 504 -20.02 -11.66 8.46
C LEU A 504 -19.75 -11.10 9.86
N SER A 505 -20.79 -10.67 10.57
CA SER A 505 -20.65 -10.22 11.95
C SER A 505 -20.20 -11.34 12.87
N LEU A 506 -20.75 -12.55 12.73
CA LEU A 506 -20.37 -13.71 13.53
C LEU A 506 -18.92 -14.15 13.24
N GLU A 507 -18.51 -14.18 11.97
CA GLU A 507 -17.13 -14.52 11.57
C GLU A 507 -16.13 -13.51 12.14
N SER A 508 -16.37 -12.23 11.89
CA SER A 508 -15.43 -11.18 12.24
C SER A 508 -15.38 -10.90 13.73
N GLY A 509 -16.49 -11.02 14.45
CA GLY A 509 -16.55 -10.76 15.89
C GLY A 509 -16.41 -12.02 16.74
N ARG A 510 -16.04 -13.17 16.17
CA ARG A 510 -16.13 -14.46 16.88
C ARG A 510 -15.42 -14.45 18.23
N ASN A 511 -14.25 -13.81 18.33
CA ASN A 511 -13.44 -13.85 19.55
C ASN A 511 -14.17 -13.16 20.71
N ALA A 512 -15.09 -12.22 20.44
CA ALA A 512 -15.84 -11.57 21.50
C ALA A 512 -16.72 -12.53 22.31
N CYS A 513 -17.04 -13.73 21.81
CA CYS A 513 -17.80 -14.70 22.60
C CYS A 513 -17.02 -15.27 23.80
N GLU A 514 -15.69 -15.17 23.84
CA GLU A 514 -14.90 -15.53 25.04
C GLU A 514 -15.30 -14.68 26.26
N TYR A 515 -15.83 -13.46 26.05
CA TYR A 515 -16.32 -12.60 27.12
C TYR A 515 -17.57 -13.13 27.83
N LEU A 516 -18.25 -14.16 27.29
CA LEU A 516 -19.39 -14.79 27.97
C LEU A 516 -19.00 -15.81 29.04
N PHE A 517 -17.71 -16.08 29.24
CA PHE A 517 -17.24 -16.95 30.31
C PHE A 517 -17.49 -16.34 31.71
N SER A 518 -17.39 -15.02 31.84
CA SER A 518 -17.59 -14.30 33.11
C SER A 518 -18.82 -13.41 33.07
N ASN A 519 -19.55 -13.37 34.19
CA ASN A 519 -20.69 -12.47 34.36
C ASN A 519 -20.27 -10.99 34.25
N GLU A 520 -19.06 -10.66 34.70
CA GLU A 520 -18.52 -9.29 34.67
C GLU A 520 -18.25 -8.80 33.24
N CYS A 521 -18.00 -9.73 32.32
CA CYS A 521 -17.67 -9.46 30.91
C CYS A 521 -18.87 -9.56 29.96
N ALA A 522 -20.00 -10.12 30.43
CA ALA A 522 -21.23 -10.24 29.66
C ALA A 522 -21.76 -8.90 29.08
N PRO A 523 -21.62 -7.73 29.76
CA PRO A 523 -22.02 -6.45 29.19
C PRO A 523 -21.26 -6.06 27.91
N PHE A 524 -19.96 -6.39 27.83
CA PHE A 524 -19.16 -6.14 26.62
C PHE A 524 -19.72 -6.92 25.44
N PHE A 525 -19.95 -8.23 25.63
CA PHE A 525 -20.55 -9.09 24.61
C PHE A 525 -21.92 -8.57 24.16
N THR A 526 -22.75 -8.19 25.13
CA THR A 526 -24.10 -7.66 24.88
C THR A 526 -24.06 -6.38 24.07
N LYS A 527 -23.03 -5.53 24.24
CA LYS A 527 -22.86 -4.33 23.43
C LYS A 527 -22.40 -4.63 22.00
N VAL A 528 -21.59 -5.68 21.81
CA VAL A 528 -21.17 -6.12 20.47
C VAL A 528 -22.29 -6.82 19.71
N TYR A 529 -23.01 -7.75 20.32
CA TYR A 529 -23.98 -8.61 19.61
C TYR A 529 -25.44 -8.44 19.99
N GLY A 530 -25.74 -7.63 21.01
CA GLY A 530 -27.05 -7.57 21.63
C GLY A 530 -27.26 -8.67 22.68
N PRO A 531 -28.34 -8.58 23.48
CA PRO A 531 -28.64 -9.58 24.50
C PRO A 531 -28.85 -10.94 23.83
N ASN A 532 -28.13 -11.95 24.32
CA ASN A 532 -28.14 -13.31 23.78
C ASN A 532 -27.84 -13.39 22.26
N ALA A 533 -27.06 -12.43 21.74
CA ALA A 533 -26.69 -12.32 20.33
C ALA A 533 -27.88 -12.26 19.35
N THR A 534 -29.03 -11.77 19.83
CA THR A 534 -30.24 -11.55 19.01
C THR A 534 -30.14 -10.31 18.10
N GLY A 535 -29.03 -9.58 18.19
CA GLY A 535 -28.83 -8.31 17.51
C GLY A 535 -29.51 -7.16 18.22
N GLY A 536 -29.73 -6.07 17.47
CA GLY A 536 -30.31 -4.84 18.00
C GLY A 536 -29.70 -3.61 17.36
N ALA A 537 -30.25 -2.45 17.70
CA ALA A 537 -29.66 -1.18 17.32
C ALA A 537 -28.22 -1.08 17.86
N PHE A 538 -27.31 -0.55 17.03
CA PHE A 538 -25.91 -0.30 17.40
C PHE A 538 -25.04 -1.53 17.74
N THR A 539 -25.54 -2.72 17.44
CA THR A 539 -24.76 -3.96 17.49
C THR A 539 -23.89 -4.12 16.23
N LEU A 540 -22.94 -5.04 16.26
CA LEU A 540 -22.08 -5.40 15.15
C LEU A 540 -22.88 -5.76 13.89
N TYR A 541 -24.00 -6.49 14.04
CA TYR A 541 -24.92 -6.79 12.95
C TYR A 541 -25.42 -5.53 12.24
N HIS A 542 -25.76 -4.50 13.03
CA HIS A 542 -26.22 -3.22 12.50
C HIS A 542 -25.08 -2.42 11.87
N THR A 543 -23.91 -2.40 12.51
CA THR A 543 -22.73 -1.69 12.01
C THR A 543 -22.26 -2.27 10.67
N TYR A 544 -22.37 -3.59 10.47
CA TYR A 544 -22.07 -4.24 9.19
C TYR A 544 -22.96 -3.76 8.02
N ALA A 545 -24.13 -3.19 8.28
CA ALA A 545 -24.95 -2.60 7.22
C ALA A 545 -24.23 -1.41 6.52
N ALA A 546 -23.31 -0.73 7.22
CA ALA A 546 -22.48 0.33 6.65
C ALA A 546 -21.15 -0.17 6.06
N PHE A 547 -20.82 -1.46 6.20
CA PHE A 547 -19.57 -2.04 5.70
C PHE A 547 -19.43 -1.86 4.18
N SER A 548 -20.47 -2.19 3.41
CA SER A 548 -20.46 -2.08 1.95
C SER A 548 -20.16 -0.66 1.46
N PHE A 549 -20.62 0.36 2.22
CA PHE A 549 -20.33 1.76 1.91
C PHE A 549 -18.84 2.08 2.07
N GLY A 550 -18.23 1.68 3.19
CA GLY A 550 -16.80 1.91 3.44
C GLY A 550 -15.94 1.21 2.38
N THR A 551 -16.21 -0.06 2.12
CA THR A 551 -15.45 -0.86 1.15
C THR A 551 -15.60 -0.35 -0.28
N ALA A 552 -16.82 0.00 -0.72
CA ALA A 552 -17.05 0.56 -2.04
C ALA A 552 -16.36 1.92 -2.22
N THR A 553 -16.43 2.79 -1.20
CA THR A 553 -15.78 4.11 -1.21
C THR A 553 -14.27 3.96 -1.32
N GLU A 554 -13.65 3.14 -0.49
CA GLU A 554 -12.21 2.93 -0.51
C GLU A 554 -11.74 2.32 -1.84
N SER A 555 -12.49 1.36 -2.38
CA SER A 555 -12.20 0.74 -3.68
C SER A 555 -12.20 1.75 -4.84
N VAL A 556 -13.17 2.67 -4.87
CA VAL A 556 -13.20 3.75 -5.88
C VAL A 556 -12.05 4.74 -5.63
N TYR A 557 -11.83 5.12 -4.38
CA TYR A 557 -10.78 6.06 -4.00
C TYR A 557 -9.39 5.59 -4.44
N ILE A 558 -9.02 4.33 -4.15
CA ILE A 558 -7.72 3.75 -4.50
C ILE A 558 -7.41 3.88 -6.00
N VAL A 559 -8.38 3.55 -6.86
CA VAL A 559 -8.21 3.60 -8.32
C VAL A 559 -8.17 5.03 -8.84
N VAL A 560 -9.08 5.89 -8.37
CA VAL A 560 -9.12 7.31 -8.77
C VAL A 560 -7.86 8.06 -8.30
N ARG A 561 -7.38 7.77 -7.09
CA ARG A 561 -6.11 8.27 -6.55
C ARG A 561 -4.95 7.88 -7.45
N ALA A 562 -4.83 6.61 -7.83
CA ALA A 562 -3.79 6.18 -8.76
C ALA A 562 -3.85 6.95 -10.09
N MET A 563 -5.05 7.18 -10.63
CA MET A 563 -5.22 7.94 -11.87
C MET A 563 -4.73 9.38 -11.78
N ILE A 564 -5.09 10.11 -10.72
CA ILE A 564 -4.68 11.51 -10.56
C ILE A 564 -3.18 11.63 -10.26
N LEU A 565 -2.61 10.70 -9.48
CA LEU A 565 -1.18 10.66 -9.20
C LEU A 565 -0.36 10.41 -10.46
N THR A 566 -0.82 9.53 -11.36
CA THR A 566 -0.19 9.33 -12.66
C THR A 566 -0.15 10.61 -13.51
N MET A 567 -1.12 11.52 -13.34
CA MET A 567 -1.14 12.81 -14.03
C MET A 567 -0.24 13.88 -13.40
N LEU A 568 0.42 13.59 -12.27
CA LEU A 568 1.35 14.46 -11.56
C LEU A 568 0.74 15.82 -11.12
N ASP A 569 -0.55 15.87 -10.81
CA ASP A 569 -1.26 17.10 -10.42
C ASP A 569 -1.25 17.33 -8.89
N PHE A 570 -0.06 17.39 -8.29
CA PHE A 570 0.11 17.40 -6.83
C PHE A 570 -0.45 18.64 -6.12
N GLU A 571 -0.41 19.80 -6.77
CA GLU A 571 -0.99 21.04 -6.21
C GLU A 571 -2.50 20.92 -6.05
N TYR A 572 -3.17 20.30 -7.02
CA TYR A 572 -4.60 20.05 -6.94
C TYR A 572 -4.91 19.03 -5.85
N VAL A 573 -4.13 17.94 -5.78
CA VAL A 573 -4.25 16.92 -4.73
C VAL A 573 -4.19 17.55 -3.35
N LEU A 574 -3.16 18.35 -3.06
CA LEU A 574 -3.01 19.03 -1.78
C LEU A 574 -4.22 19.93 -1.45
N LYS A 575 -4.68 20.75 -2.41
CA LYS A 575 -5.85 21.62 -2.21
C LYS A 575 -7.11 20.83 -1.92
N SER A 576 -7.34 19.73 -2.65
CA SER A 576 -8.49 18.86 -2.42
C SER A 576 -8.44 18.13 -1.08
N THR A 577 -7.25 17.74 -0.61
CA THR A 577 -7.05 17.15 0.73
C THR A 577 -7.46 18.12 1.83
N VAL A 578 -7.05 19.38 1.73
CA VAL A 578 -7.45 20.41 2.71
C VAL A 578 -8.96 20.55 2.78
N VAL A 579 -9.64 20.57 1.62
CA VAL A 579 -11.12 20.62 1.57
C VAL A 579 -11.71 19.35 2.21
N ALA A 580 -11.21 18.18 1.86
CA ALA A 580 -11.68 16.90 2.41
C ALA A 580 -11.55 16.85 3.94
N MET A 581 -10.48 17.40 4.51
CA MET A 581 -10.29 17.48 5.96
C MET A 581 -11.31 18.40 6.64
N VAL A 582 -11.70 19.52 6.02
CA VAL A 582 -12.77 20.37 6.56
C VAL A 582 -14.08 19.59 6.64
N PHE A 583 -14.41 18.81 5.61
CA PHE A 583 -15.60 17.95 5.62
C PHE A 583 -15.48 16.82 6.65
N TYR A 584 -14.29 16.25 6.84
CA TYR A 584 -14.05 15.25 7.88
C TYR A 584 -14.31 15.81 9.28
N VAL A 585 -13.83 17.02 9.59
CA VAL A 585 -14.08 17.68 10.89
C VAL A 585 -15.58 17.84 11.14
N VAL A 586 -16.35 18.24 10.12
CA VAL A 586 -17.81 18.33 10.24
C VAL A 586 -18.43 16.93 10.46
N ALA A 587 -18.02 15.94 9.68
CA ALA A 587 -18.54 14.58 9.77
C ALA A 587 -18.28 13.94 11.14
N ILE A 588 -17.07 14.08 11.69
CA ILE A 588 -16.71 13.49 12.99
C ILE A 588 -17.39 14.21 14.16
N LEU A 589 -17.62 15.52 14.07
CA LEU A 589 -18.42 16.26 15.07
C LEU A 589 -19.87 15.80 15.07
N VAL A 590 -20.46 15.59 13.88
CA VAL A 590 -21.82 15.04 13.76
C VAL A 590 -21.87 13.60 14.31
N ALA A 591 -20.90 12.75 13.99
CA ALA A 591 -20.86 11.37 14.49
C ALA A 591 -20.62 11.27 16.01
N SER A 592 -19.89 12.21 16.60
CA SER A 592 -19.60 12.22 18.04
C SER A 592 -20.67 12.90 18.89
N MET A 593 -21.38 13.90 18.37
CA MET A 593 -22.35 14.71 19.12
C MET A 593 -23.81 14.54 18.69
N GLY A 594 -24.07 13.98 17.51
CA GLY A 594 -25.42 13.95 16.92
C GLY A 594 -26.32 12.90 17.57
N ASN A 595 -27.37 13.33 18.28
CA ASN A 595 -28.40 12.42 18.81
C ASN A 595 -29.36 12.00 17.66
N PRO A 596 -29.73 10.71 17.48
CA PRO A 596 -29.50 9.55 18.35
C PRO A 596 -28.24 8.69 18.04
N PHE A 597 -27.43 9.06 17.04
CA PHE A 597 -26.33 8.22 16.53
C PHE A 597 -24.96 8.54 17.15
N GLY A 598 -24.93 9.35 18.21
CA GLY A 598 -23.72 9.94 18.76
C GLY A 598 -22.86 8.88 19.44
N LYS A 599 -21.59 8.80 19.05
CA LYS A 599 -20.59 7.83 19.57
C LYS A 599 -20.83 6.37 19.18
N GLU A 600 -21.73 6.12 18.24
CA GLU A 600 -22.03 4.77 17.76
C GLU A 600 -21.03 4.32 16.69
N ALA A 601 -20.71 3.02 16.64
CA ALA A 601 -19.73 2.48 15.70
C ALA A 601 -20.11 2.78 14.25
N ILE A 602 -21.40 2.66 13.90
CA ILE A 602 -21.88 2.93 12.54
C ILE A 602 -21.65 4.39 12.10
N SER A 603 -21.84 5.37 12.99
CA SER A 603 -21.68 6.79 12.65
C SER A 603 -20.21 7.15 12.52
N LEU A 604 -19.35 6.62 13.40
CA LEU A 604 -17.90 6.75 13.31
C LEU A 604 -17.34 6.09 12.04
N TRP A 605 -17.88 4.92 11.66
CA TRP A 605 -17.55 4.23 10.40
C TRP A 605 -17.89 5.07 9.17
N VAL A 606 -19.07 5.67 9.12
CA VAL A 606 -19.41 6.56 7.99
C VAL A 606 -18.53 7.81 7.98
N ALA A 607 -18.24 8.38 9.15
CA ALA A 607 -17.44 9.60 9.27
C ALA A 607 -15.98 9.40 8.80
N MET A 608 -15.35 8.26 9.11
CA MET A 608 -13.97 7.98 8.68
C MET A 608 -13.79 7.91 7.16
N TYR A 609 -14.86 7.62 6.39
CA TYR A 609 -14.83 7.57 4.92
C TYR A 609 -15.32 8.85 4.22
N ALA A 610 -15.82 9.83 4.98
CA ALA A 610 -16.25 11.12 4.44
C ALA A 610 -15.16 11.85 3.63
N PRO A 611 -13.89 11.95 4.08
CA PRO A 611 -12.86 12.63 3.28
C PRO A 611 -12.60 11.92 1.93
N GLN A 612 -12.62 10.59 1.89
CA GLN A 612 -12.46 9.81 0.65
C GLN A 612 -13.59 10.10 -0.34
N VAL A 613 -14.86 10.18 0.12
CA VAL A 613 -15.99 10.53 -0.76
C VAL A 613 -15.76 11.91 -1.41
N VAL A 614 -15.35 12.90 -0.61
CA VAL A 614 -15.06 14.26 -1.12
C VAL A 614 -13.90 14.22 -2.13
N LEU A 615 -12.83 13.51 -1.81
CA LEU A 615 -11.68 13.34 -2.72
C LEU A 615 -12.07 12.65 -4.02
N ILE A 616 -12.91 11.61 -3.98
CA ILE A 616 -13.42 10.93 -5.17
C ILE A 616 -14.15 11.91 -6.09
N LEU A 617 -15.07 12.71 -5.54
CA LEU A 617 -15.84 13.67 -6.33
C LEU A 617 -14.93 14.75 -6.96
N LEU A 618 -14.00 15.29 -6.17
CA LEU A 618 -13.04 16.29 -6.65
C LEU A 618 -12.10 15.71 -7.71
N PHE A 619 -11.53 14.52 -7.48
CA PHE A 619 -10.64 13.85 -8.43
C PHE A 619 -11.34 13.44 -9.71
N ILE A 620 -12.55 12.87 -9.67
CA ILE A 620 -13.31 12.53 -10.88
C ILE A 620 -13.63 13.80 -11.68
N GLY A 621 -14.06 14.88 -11.00
CA GLY A 621 -14.28 16.18 -11.63
C GLY A 621 -13.02 16.70 -12.32
N ARG A 622 -11.87 16.65 -11.63
CA ARG A 622 -10.58 17.06 -12.18
C ARG A 622 -10.14 16.20 -13.35
N LEU A 623 -10.19 14.87 -13.22
CA LEU A 623 -9.85 13.92 -14.28
C LEU A 623 -10.67 14.19 -15.54
N HIS A 624 -11.98 14.42 -15.42
CA HIS A 624 -12.83 14.76 -16.56
C HIS A 624 -12.39 16.05 -17.26
N THR A 625 -12.04 17.10 -16.51
CA THR A 625 -11.52 18.35 -17.10
C THR A 625 -10.18 18.16 -17.79
N LEU A 626 -9.27 17.38 -17.19
CA LEU A 626 -7.96 17.12 -17.76
C LEU A 626 -8.05 16.25 -19.01
N PHE A 627 -8.91 15.23 -19.02
CA PHE A 627 -9.16 14.40 -20.19
C PHE A 627 -9.70 15.20 -21.37
N ARG A 628 -10.68 16.10 -21.13
CA ARG A 628 -11.19 16.98 -22.18
C ARG A 628 -10.10 17.87 -22.77
N ARG A 629 -9.23 18.43 -21.93
CA ARG A 629 -8.11 19.28 -22.38
C ARG A 629 -7.08 18.48 -23.18
N LEU A 630 -6.72 17.28 -22.71
CA LEU A 630 -5.77 16.40 -23.40
C LEU A 630 -6.27 15.98 -24.79
N VAL A 631 -7.53 15.59 -24.91
CA VAL A 631 -8.14 15.18 -26.18
C VAL A 631 -8.20 16.34 -27.18
N LYS A 632 -8.51 17.56 -26.73
CA LYS A 632 -8.53 18.74 -27.60
C LYS A 632 -7.14 19.23 -28.02
N GLY A 633 -6.06 18.68 -27.44
CA GLY A 633 -4.70 19.15 -27.70
C GLY A 633 -4.43 20.57 -27.17
N GLU A 634 -5.33 21.12 -26.35
CA GLU A 634 -5.21 22.45 -25.71
C GLU A 634 -4.09 22.48 -24.65
N VAL A 635 -3.57 21.31 -24.27
CA VAL A 635 -2.53 21.11 -23.25
C VAL A 635 -1.11 21.43 -23.77
N LYS A 636 -1.00 22.11 -24.92
CA LYS A 636 0.29 22.46 -25.53
C LYS A 636 1.17 23.42 -24.70
N GLY A 637 0.63 24.12 -23.71
CA GLY A 637 1.36 25.02 -22.80
C GLY A 637 1.60 24.41 -21.41
N ALA A 638 0.67 24.54 -20.47
CA ALA A 638 0.96 24.32 -19.05
C ALA A 638 1.41 22.91 -18.62
N LEU A 639 0.81 21.82 -19.11
CA LEU A 639 1.24 20.46 -18.74
C LEU A 639 2.49 20.08 -19.51
N ARG A 640 2.53 20.41 -20.82
CA ARG A 640 3.71 20.20 -21.68
C ARG A 640 4.91 20.96 -21.15
N ASP A 641 4.77 22.21 -20.71
CA ASP A 641 5.84 23.02 -20.13
C ASP A 641 6.18 22.59 -18.71
N ARG A 642 5.25 22.07 -17.89
CA ARG A 642 5.60 21.40 -16.63
C ARG A 642 6.40 20.11 -16.86
N PHE A 643 5.98 19.28 -17.82
CA PHE A 643 6.71 18.07 -18.23
C PHE A 643 8.06 18.42 -18.88
N ARG A 644 8.11 19.46 -19.71
CA ARG A 644 9.25 19.84 -20.53
C ARG A 644 10.24 20.75 -19.78
N GLN A 645 9.81 21.64 -18.89
CA GLN A 645 10.75 22.36 -18.00
C GLN A 645 11.35 21.41 -16.96
N LYS A 646 10.61 20.44 -16.42
CA LYS A 646 11.18 19.48 -15.44
C LYS A 646 12.10 18.43 -16.06
N ILE A 647 11.87 18.04 -17.32
CA ILE A 647 12.69 17.03 -18.01
C ILE A 647 13.78 17.69 -18.89
N LEU A 648 13.50 18.82 -19.56
CA LEU A 648 14.48 19.48 -20.46
C LEU A 648 15.35 20.55 -19.80
N SER A 649 15.07 21.04 -18.58
CA SER A 649 16.09 21.81 -17.84
C SER A 649 17.36 20.99 -17.59
N ARG A 650 17.28 19.65 -17.68
CA ARG A 650 18.39 18.70 -17.62
C ARG A 650 19.09 18.41 -18.96
N ASN A 651 18.43 18.61 -20.10
CA ASN A 651 18.94 18.16 -21.42
C ASN A 651 19.36 19.29 -22.38
N GLN A 652 19.04 20.56 -22.08
CA GLN A 652 19.46 21.68 -22.94
C GLN A 652 20.96 22.04 -22.81
N THR A 653 21.66 21.59 -21.77
CA THR A 653 23.12 21.77 -21.62
C THR A 653 23.95 20.67 -22.28
N THR A 654 23.40 19.48 -22.52
CA THR A 654 24.07 18.36 -23.21
C THR A 654 23.84 18.36 -24.73
N GLY A 655 22.67 18.80 -25.21
CA GLY A 655 22.33 18.79 -26.63
C GLY A 655 22.98 19.90 -27.48
N ALA A 656 23.51 20.96 -26.87
CA ALA A 656 24.13 22.09 -27.59
C ALA A 656 25.60 21.84 -27.98
N ARG A 657 26.24 20.77 -27.48
CA ARG A 657 27.67 20.50 -27.73
C ARG A 657 27.97 19.38 -28.73
N ILE A 658 26.96 18.62 -29.15
CA ILE A 658 27.14 17.49 -30.09
C ILE A 658 26.94 17.93 -31.56
N ARG A 659 26.45 19.14 -31.83
CA ARG A 659 26.32 19.66 -33.21
C ARG A 659 27.57 20.33 -33.79
N ASP A 660 28.64 20.51 -33.02
CA ASP A 660 29.88 21.14 -33.50
C ASP A 660 31.06 20.15 -33.65
N LEU A 661 30.83 18.84 -33.50
CA LEU A 661 31.82 17.82 -33.90
C LEU A 661 31.65 17.51 -35.39
N ASN A 662 32.29 18.41 -36.15
CA ASN A 662 32.70 18.29 -37.53
C ASN A 662 33.27 16.89 -37.84
N LEU A 663 32.57 16.11 -38.66
CA LEU A 663 33.09 14.90 -39.30
C LEU A 663 32.98 15.08 -40.81
N GLN A 664 33.84 15.96 -41.31
CA GLN A 664 34.29 15.94 -42.69
C GLN A 664 35.36 14.85 -42.84
N GLY A 665 35.15 13.97 -43.82
CA GLY A 665 36.22 13.19 -44.45
C GLY A 665 36.35 11.74 -43.97
N LEU A 666 35.73 10.81 -44.70
CA LEU A 666 36.42 9.85 -45.58
C LEU A 666 35.43 8.77 -46.07
N PHE A 667 35.06 8.88 -47.34
CA PHE A 667 34.72 7.76 -48.24
C PHE A 667 35.93 7.62 -49.21
N PRO A 668 36.23 6.46 -49.85
CA PRO A 668 35.24 5.72 -50.65
C PRO A 668 35.34 4.18 -50.70
N MET A 669 34.24 3.57 -51.18
CA MET A 669 34.05 2.41 -52.09
C MET A 669 35.21 1.40 -52.28
N ASN A 670 35.03 0.07 -52.40
CA ASN A 670 34.17 -0.63 -53.37
C ASN A 670 34.28 -2.18 -53.27
N LEU A 671 33.28 -2.89 -53.86
CA LEU A 671 33.31 -4.22 -54.54
C LEU A 671 32.97 -5.57 -53.83
N CYS A 672 31.83 -6.13 -54.29
CA CYS A 672 31.57 -7.50 -54.80
C CYS A 672 31.54 -8.77 -53.91
N GLY A 673 30.32 -9.36 -53.82
CA GLY A 673 30.05 -10.72 -54.33
C GLY A 673 30.07 -11.93 -53.35
N PRO A 674 29.56 -13.12 -53.75
CA PRO A 674 28.36 -13.73 -53.16
C PRO A 674 28.49 -15.23 -52.73
N TRP A 675 27.34 -15.88 -52.38
CA TRP A 675 27.09 -17.32 -52.09
C TRP A 675 27.42 -17.78 -50.65
N SER A 676 26.75 -18.72 -49.97
CA SER A 676 25.65 -19.66 -50.25
C SER A 676 25.16 -20.28 -48.91
N THR A 677 23.92 -20.77 -48.92
CA THR A 677 23.31 -21.81 -48.06
C THR A 677 24.23 -22.80 -47.35
N CYS A 678 23.88 -23.19 -46.13
CA CYS A 678 24.00 -24.59 -45.69
C CYS A 678 23.03 -24.93 -44.55
N SER A 679 22.22 -25.96 -44.77
CA SER A 679 21.38 -26.65 -43.80
C SER A 679 22.19 -27.52 -42.86
N LYS A 680 21.77 -27.63 -41.60
CA LYS A 680 21.45 -28.90 -40.94
C LYS A 680 20.60 -28.64 -39.71
#